data_AF-A0A352GKR1-F1
#
_entry.id   AF-A0A352GKR1-F1
#
_cell.length_a   1.000
_cell.length_b   1.000
_cell.length_c   1.000
_cell.angle_alpha   90.00
_cell.angle_beta   90.00
_cell.angle_gamma   90.00
#
_symmetry.space_group_name_H-M   'P 1'
#
loop_
_entity.id
_entity.type
_entity.pdbx_description
1 polymer ?
#
loop_
_entity_poly.entity_id
_entity_poly.type
_entity_poly.pdbx_seq_one_letter_code
_entity_poly.pdbx_strand_id
1 'polypeptide(L)'
;MSATRRRLESHVTSVEWGEFKGRRTGAAANAPLLLDRAGGCVLVLSGHVDVFAVRVENGEPVGQRHPLFRANAGEAVFAPDDAAPFKFLVVGVDETEIMHDLPDGDWARFAPDHLAAVIDRFIGGLSGSLAKDAPEGAATVLDPDTETDIYANSPIFASSRRAVWVRAEEAVGPLALYGDDDLAADILPLSSSVWATVGRPGRVSAISSEALVASGEWRAGITAYLRVFGRFLDGRLRRMESQAAQRRTARSAAEKSTLENALHDLSRVVRQDAGSLPGAATTPDNDVHAAFLVVARALGIENADTPRPITRRKGVPVIDELAASYRIRIRKVLLRGDWWRHDAGPMLAFTDADGPVALLPRAGGGYDVHDPVSGVRTRVTEAAAEGLRGDAVMLYPPLPSMCRSLGDLWRSILPVIRPDLRLMGAMGCAGGLVAAFTPVMTSVMIEDVLPSADIAQHIQIILGLVVAAFGAASFEIVKAIALLRAEGRADLRLQAAIFDRMMRLPAGFFRRYTVGDLSDRVLGIQVIRQTLSGTTVQGLLGITFAVFSLALLLFFNWKLAIAAFGLVFVALAATVYWGRRQLAEERLRIARQGEVEGFVVQTLSGLAKLRVSAADGRAYARWARMFARQKHRFVRAQSFANLQDIFHAAFPVVATAVIFTAASVLLE
;
A
#
# COMPACT_ATOMS: atom_id res chain seq x y z
N MET A 1 47.83 -13.83 -2.11
CA MET A 1 48.17 -14.36 -0.78
C MET A 1 49.67 -14.22 -0.58
N SER A 2 50.12 -13.34 0.31
CA SER A 2 51.56 -13.05 0.50
C SER A 2 52.28 -14.17 1.26
N ALA A 3 53.60 -14.31 1.06
CA ALA A 3 54.45 -15.33 1.70
C ALA A 3 54.35 -15.34 3.25
N THR A 4 53.97 -14.21 3.85
CA THR A 4 53.70 -14.06 5.29
C THR A 4 52.48 -14.87 5.76
N ARG A 5 51.45 -15.03 4.91
CA ARG A 5 50.26 -15.83 5.22
C ARG A 5 50.58 -17.33 5.31
N ARG A 6 51.44 -17.83 4.41
CA ARG A 6 51.94 -19.22 4.45
C ARG A 6 52.79 -19.52 5.69
N ARG A 7 53.62 -18.57 6.15
CA ARG A 7 54.43 -18.74 7.39
C ARG A 7 53.59 -18.76 8.67
N LEU A 8 52.47 -18.03 8.70
CA LEU A 8 51.54 -18.02 9.82
C LEU A 8 50.63 -19.26 9.81
N GLU A 9 50.07 -19.67 8.67
CA GLU A 9 49.35 -20.94 8.55
C GLU A 9 50.24 -22.14 8.93
N SER A 10 51.55 -22.08 8.65
CA SER A 10 52.53 -23.12 9.02
C SER A 10 53.01 -23.08 10.48
N HIS A 11 52.81 -21.97 11.21
CA HIS A 11 53.13 -21.85 12.65
C HIS A 11 51.90 -21.97 13.54
N VAL A 12 50.71 -21.56 13.06
CA VAL A 12 49.40 -21.81 13.71
C VAL A 12 49.11 -23.32 13.78
N THR A 13 49.70 -24.10 12.86
CA THR A 13 49.69 -25.57 12.88
C THR A 13 50.77 -26.20 13.76
N SER A 14 51.76 -25.45 14.25
CA SER A 14 52.83 -25.94 15.14
C SER A 14 52.66 -25.54 16.61
N VAL A 15 51.64 -24.75 16.95
CA VAL A 15 51.29 -24.42 18.33
C VAL A 15 50.38 -25.51 18.87
N GLU A 16 50.83 -26.25 19.89
CA GLU A 16 49.95 -27.17 20.62
C GLU A 16 48.95 -26.35 21.44
N TRP A 17 47.78 -26.10 20.85
CA TRP A 17 46.69 -25.35 21.48
C TRP A 17 46.21 -25.97 22.81
N GLY A 18 46.63 -27.19 23.15
CA GLY A 18 46.25 -27.92 24.37
C GLY A 18 46.83 -27.34 25.66
N GLU A 19 47.87 -26.50 25.58
CA GLU A 19 48.49 -25.90 26.77
C GLU A 19 47.89 -24.54 27.19
N PHE A 20 47.00 -23.98 26.37
CA PHE A 20 46.30 -22.73 26.65
C PHE A 20 45.13 -22.98 27.61
N LYS A 21 44.96 -22.08 28.59
CA LYS A 21 43.90 -22.16 29.60
C LYS A 21 42.58 -21.52 29.16
N GLY A 22 42.52 -20.99 27.93
CA GLY A 22 41.32 -20.40 27.33
C GLY A 22 40.23 -21.43 27.06
N ARG A 23 38.97 -20.98 27.01
CA ARG A 23 37.82 -21.85 26.74
C ARG A 23 37.58 -21.95 25.24
N ARG A 24 37.52 -23.18 24.71
CA ARG A 24 37.18 -23.43 23.31
C ARG A 24 35.69 -23.61 23.12
N THR A 25 35.13 -22.91 22.14
CA THR A 25 33.71 -23.01 21.77
C THR A 25 33.55 -22.91 20.26
N GLY A 26 32.52 -23.56 19.73
CA GLY A 26 32.09 -23.36 18.35
C GLY A 26 31.35 -22.03 18.23
N ALA A 27 31.74 -21.23 17.25
CA ALA A 27 31.05 -19.98 16.92
C ALA A 27 30.12 -20.20 15.72
N ALA A 28 28.83 -19.91 15.90
CA ALA A 28 27.83 -20.05 14.85
C ALA A 28 26.93 -18.81 14.78
N ALA A 29 26.30 -18.57 13.62
CA ALA A 29 25.46 -17.39 13.40
C ALA A 29 24.28 -17.27 14.39
N ASN A 30 23.81 -18.40 14.93
CA ASN A 30 22.72 -18.49 15.92
C ASN A 30 23.20 -18.40 17.38
N ALA A 31 24.51 -18.39 17.63
CA ALA A 31 25.12 -18.28 18.96
C ALA A 31 26.27 -17.25 18.93
N PRO A 32 25.96 -15.95 18.74
CA PRO A 32 26.98 -14.92 18.69
C PRO A 32 27.61 -14.71 20.09
N LEU A 33 28.92 -14.48 20.14
CA LEU A 33 29.64 -14.20 21.38
C LEU A 33 29.78 -12.70 21.57
N LEU A 34 29.31 -12.20 22.72
CA LEU A 34 29.48 -10.80 23.11
C LEU A 34 30.77 -10.65 23.92
N LEU A 35 31.64 -9.73 23.50
CA LEU A 35 32.86 -9.35 24.23
C LEU A 35 32.58 -8.09 25.04
N ASP A 36 32.08 -8.31 26.25
CA ASP A 36 31.62 -7.27 27.17
C ASP A 36 32.62 -6.96 28.31
N ARG A 37 33.47 -7.91 28.70
CA ARG A 37 34.43 -7.77 29.81
C ARG A 37 35.73 -7.10 29.41
N ALA A 38 36.19 -6.15 30.22
CA ALA A 38 37.54 -5.60 30.15
C ALA A 38 38.61 -6.71 30.18
N GLY A 39 39.60 -6.62 29.27
CA GLY A 39 40.64 -7.64 29.11
C GLY A 39 40.20 -8.91 28.37
N GLY A 40 38.93 -9.02 27.98
CA GLY A 40 38.43 -10.12 27.17
C GLY A 40 39.05 -10.16 25.77
N CYS A 41 39.21 -11.35 25.23
CA CYS A 41 39.71 -11.54 23.87
C CYS A 41 39.17 -12.83 23.25
N VAL A 42 39.13 -12.86 21.92
CA VAL A 42 38.81 -14.05 21.14
C VAL A 42 39.94 -14.31 20.17
N LEU A 43 40.44 -15.54 20.15
CA LEU A 43 41.36 -16.04 19.14
C LEU A 43 40.61 -17.01 18.22
N VAL A 44 40.72 -16.81 16.91
CA VAL A 44 40.09 -17.71 15.93
C VAL A 44 41.02 -18.89 15.66
N LEU A 45 40.61 -20.11 16.01
CA LEU A 45 41.41 -21.32 15.81
C LEU A 45 41.24 -21.86 14.39
N SER A 46 40.00 -21.89 13.88
CA SER A 46 39.66 -22.36 12.55
C SER A 46 38.48 -21.56 11.98
N GLY A 47 38.37 -21.48 10.66
CA GLY A 47 37.32 -20.70 9.98
C GLY A 47 37.54 -19.19 10.07
N HIS A 48 36.45 -18.43 10.20
CA HIS A 48 36.47 -16.99 10.37
C HIS A 48 35.28 -16.48 11.20
N VAL A 49 35.43 -15.27 11.75
CA VAL A 49 34.38 -14.55 12.46
C VAL A 49 34.21 -13.15 11.88
N ASP A 50 32.96 -12.70 11.77
CA ASP A 50 32.61 -11.33 11.46
C ASP A 50 32.40 -10.55 12.76
N VAL A 51 33.09 -9.41 12.89
CA VAL A 51 33.07 -8.57 14.09
C VAL A 51 32.15 -7.38 13.86
N PHE A 52 31.21 -7.20 14.77
CA PHE A 52 30.25 -6.09 14.75
C PHE A 52 30.40 -5.24 16.02
N ALA A 53 30.31 -3.92 15.89
CA ALA A 53 30.06 -3.06 17.02
C ALA A 53 28.56 -3.02 17.34
N VAL A 54 28.24 -3.19 18.62
CA VAL A 54 26.87 -3.17 19.14
C VAL A 54 26.81 -2.33 20.41
N ARG A 55 25.69 -1.63 20.61
CA ARG A 55 25.38 -1.05 21.92
C ARG A 55 24.82 -2.14 22.83
N VAL A 56 25.11 -2.07 24.12
CA VAL A 56 24.64 -3.05 25.10
C VAL A 56 23.85 -2.32 26.18
N GLU A 57 22.62 -2.78 26.44
CA GLU A 57 21.78 -2.31 27.55
C GLU A 57 21.35 -3.53 28.36
N ASN A 58 21.52 -3.51 29.68
CA ASN A 58 21.24 -4.64 30.59
C ASN A 58 21.93 -5.97 30.21
N GLY A 59 23.12 -5.91 29.61
CA GLY A 59 23.89 -7.10 29.21
C GLY A 59 23.47 -7.71 27.86
N GLU A 60 22.49 -7.13 27.16
CA GLU A 60 22.08 -7.59 25.84
C GLU A 60 22.38 -6.56 24.73
N PRO A 61 22.77 -7.00 23.51
CA PRO A 61 23.02 -6.10 22.40
C PRO A 61 21.71 -5.50 21.85
N VAL A 62 21.61 -4.16 21.87
CA VAL A 62 20.45 -3.39 21.41
C VAL A 62 20.80 -2.56 20.19
N GLY A 63 19.87 -2.48 19.24
CA GLY A 63 19.98 -1.63 18.04
C GLY A 63 20.60 -2.32 16.83
N GLN A 64 21.10 -1.52 15.90
CA GLN A 64 21.70 -2.02 14.65
C GLN A 64 23.13 -2.53 14.90
N ARG A 65 23.47 -3.68 14.30
CA ARG A 65 24.83 -4.20 14.29
C ARG A 65 25.65 -3.45 13.25
N HIS A 66 26.75 -2.81 13.65
CA HIS A 66 27.62 -2.07 12.76
C HIS A 66 28.82 -2.94 12.37
N PRO A 67 28.93 -3.39 11.11
CA PRO A 67 30.03 -4.25 10.69
C PRO A 67 31.36 -3.48 10.78
N LEU A 68 32.38 -4.10 11.37
CA LEU A 68 33.72 -3.53 11.49
C LEU A 68 34.68 -4.20 10.51
N PHE A 69 35.03 -5.46 10.78
CA PHE A 69 35.97 -6.24 9.97
C PHE A 69 35.75 -7.75 10.19
N ARG A 70 36.47 -8.56 9.42
CA ARG A 70 36.49 -10.03 9.52
C ARG A 70 37.83 -10.49 10.09
N ALA A 71 37.79 -11.35 11.09
CA ALA A 71 38.97 -12.02 11.64
C ALA A 71 39.01 -13.49 11.19
N ASN A 72 40.15 -13.93 10.66
CA ASN A 72 40.39 -15.28 10.13
C ASN A 72 41.15 -16.13 11.15
N ALA A 73 41.26 -17.43 10.88
CA ALA A 73 42.10 -18.35 11.68
C ALA A 73 43.51 -17.79 11.92
N GLY A 74 43.95 -17.84 13.19
CA GLY A 74 45.20 -17.26 13.67
C GLY A 74 45.14 -15.77 14.00
N GLU A 75 43.97 -15.11 13.91
CA GLU A 75 43.78 -13.71 14.27
C GLU A 75 43.00 -13.58 15.58
N ALA A 76 43.24 -12.47 16.30
CA ALA A 76 42.59 -12.18 17.57
C ALA A 76 41.77 -10.89 17.53
N VAL A 77 40.70 -10.87 18.33
CA VAL A 77 39.84 -9.72 18.57
C VAL A 77 39.91 -9.38 20.05
N PHE A 78 40.31 -8.17 20.38
CA PHE A 78 40.41 -7.69 21.76
C PHE A 78 39.17 -6.89 22.15
N ALA A 79 38.64 -7.13 23.34
CA ALA A 79 37.44 -6.47 23.85
C ALA A 79 37.73 -5.02 24.25
N PRO A 80 36.80 -4.09 23.99
CA PRO A 80 36.87 -2.74 24.52
C PRO A 80 36.58 -2.72 26.03
N ASP A 81 37.10 -1.71 26.73
CA ASP A 81 36.92 -1.54 28.17
C ASP A 81 35.44 -1.45 28.59
N ASP A 82 35.17 -1.64 29.89
CA ASP A 82 33.82 -1.57 30.47
C ASP A 82 33.13 -0.22 30.25
N ALA A 83 33.90 0.87 30.23
CA ALA A 83 33.41 2.22 29.99
C ALA A 83 33.16 2.55 28.50
N ALA A 84 33.43 1.63 27.57
CA ALA A 84 33.25 1.89 26.15
C ALA A 84 31.74 1.95 25.78
N PRO A 85 31.34 2.90 24.92
CA PRO A 85 29.93 3.07 24.53
C PRO A 85 29.38 1.92 23.67
N PHE A 86 30.25 1.01 23.22
CA PHE A 86 29.89 -0.18 22.47
C PHE A 86 30.73 -1.37 22.92
N LYS A 87 30.23 -2.56 22.61
CA LYS A 87 30.93 -3.83 22.75
C LYS A 87 31.08 -4.49 21.38
N PHE A 88 31.97 -5.47 21.29
CA PHE A 88 32.15 -6.26 20.08
C PHE A 88 31.32 -7.53 20.14
N LEU A 89 30.49 -7.74 19.12
CA LEU A 89 29.76 -8.97 18.90
C LEU A 89 30.46 -9.77 17.81
N VAL A 90 30.91 -10.96 18.15
CA VAL A 90 31.65 -11.87 17.28
C VAL A 90 30.69 -12.95 16.77
N VAL A 91 30.59 -13.09 15.46
CA VAL A 91 29.67 -14.03 14.80
C VAL A 91 30.45 -14.97 13.90
N GLY A 92 30.42 -16.28 14.20
CA GLY A 92 31.05 -17.31 13.37
C GLY A 92 30.18 -17.74 12.18
N VAL A 93 30.83 -18.19 11.10
CA VAL A 93 30.20 -18.68 9.87
C VAL A 93 30.83 -20.03 9.50
N ASP A 94 30.01 -21.07 9.40
CA ASP A 94 30.36 -22.46 9.02
C ASP A 94 31.56 -23.08 9.78
N GLU A 95 31.27 -23.95 10.75
CA GLU A 95 32.25 -24.74 11.51
C GLU A 95 33.45 -23.94 12.08
N THR A 96 33.22 -22.67 12.48
CA THR A 96 34.25 -21.83 13.12
C THR A 96 34.49 -22.28 14.57
N GLU A 97 35.76 -22.53 14.92
CA GLU A 97 36.18 -22.76 16.31
C GLU A 97 36.94 -21.54 16.84
N ILE A 98 36.56 -21.08 18.03
CA ILE A 98 37.18 -19.94 18.70
C ILE A 98 37.65 -20.32 20.10
N MET A 99 38.66 -19.59 20.58
CA MET A 99 39.11 -19.63 21.96
C MET A 99 38.91 -18.27 22.61
N HIS A 100 38.21 -18.22 23.73
CA HIS A 100 37.95 -16.99 24.48
C HIS A 100 38.35 -17.12 25.96
N ASP A 101 38.32 -16.01 26.69
CA ASP A 101 38.75 -15.93 28.10
C ASP A 101 40.20 -16.38 28.33
N LEU A 102 41.13 -16.02 27.43
CA LEU A 102 42.55 -16.33 27.61
C LEU A 102 43.15 -15.44 28.73
N PRO A 103 43.80 -16.03 29.75
CA PRO A 103 44.56 -15.26 30.74
C PRO A 103 45.72 -14.49 30.10
N ASP A 104 46.08 -13.32 30.64
CA ASP A 104 47.18 -12.50 30.12
C ASP A 104 48.52 -13.27 30.04
N GLY A 105 48.77 -14.19 30.97
CA GLY A 105 49.98 -15.03 30.96
C GLY A 105 50.08 -16.01 29.77
N ASP A 106 48.98 -16.35 29.12
CA ASP A 106 49.01 -17.22 27.93
C ASP A 106 49.51 -16.48 26.69
N TRP A 107 49.45 -15.15 26.66
CA TRP A 107 49.99 -14.35 25.56
C TRP A 107 51.52 -14.37 25.51
N ALA A 108 52.18 -14.57 26.66
CA ALA A 108 53.64 -14.72 26.75
C ALA A 108 54.18 -16.01 26.10
N ARG A 109 53.28 -16.97 25.78
CA ARG A 109 53.64 -18.21 25.08
C ARG A 109 53.80 -18.01 23.57
N PHE A 110 53.27 -16.91 23.02
CA PHE A 110 53.48 -16.58 21.61
C PHE A 110 54.90 -16.05 21.41
N ALA A 111 55.54 -16.44 20.30
CA ALA A 111 56.77 -15.77 19.87
C ALA A 111 56.49 -14.26 19.68
N PRO A 112 57.38 -13.35 20.11
CA PRO A 112 57.15 -11.91 20.04
C PRO A 112 56.72 -11.42 18.64
N ASP A 113 57.36 -11.92 17.58
CA ASP A 113 57.03 -11.60 16.19
C ASP A 113 55.62 -12.06 15.79
N HIS A 114 55.14 -13.17 16.35
CA HIS A 114 53.81 -13.69 16.07
C HIS A 114 52.75 -12.85 16.77
N LEU A 115 52.98 -12.49 18.04
CA LEU A 115 52.08 -11.62 18.78
C LEU A 115 51.99 -10.23 18.11
N ALA A 116 53.12 -9.66 17.68
CA ALA A 116 53.15 -8.43 16.91
C ALA A 116 52.31 -8.53 15.63
N ALA A 117 52.41 -9.63 14.89
CA ALA A 117 51.61 -9.84 13.68
C ALA A 117 50.09 -9.97 13.95
N VAL A 118 49.70 -10.57 15.08
CA VAL A 118 48.28 -10.65 15.51
C VAL A 118 47.76 -9.24 15.82
N ILE A 119 48.55 -8.45 16.54
CA ILE A 119 48.22 -7.06 16.90
C ILE A 119 48.07 -6.20 15.64
N ASP A 120 49.04 -6.26 14.72
CA ASP A 120 49.01 -5.52 13.45
C ASP A 120 47.73 -5.79 12.66
N ARG A 121 47.28 -7.05 12.58
CA ARG A 121 46.06 -7.42 11.86
C ARG A 121 44.81 -6.91 12.54
N PHE A 122 44.75 -6.97 13.86
CA PHE A 122 43.64 -6.41 14.63
C PHE A 122 43.52 -4.90 14.42
N ILE A 123 44.63 -4.18 14.57
CA ILE A 123 44.70 -2.74 14.33
C ILE A 123 44.37 -2.41 12.87
N GLY A 124 44.86 -3.19 11.91
CA GLY A 124 44.56 -3.01 10.50
C GLY A 124 43.07 -3.20 10.18
N GLY A 125 42.41 -4.18 10.80
CA GLY A 125 40.98 -4.40 10.69
C GLY A 125 40.14 -3.21 11.20
N LEU A 126 40.50 -2.66 12.35
CA LEU A 126 39.85 -1.47 12.91
C LEU A 126 40.14 -0.21 12.09
N SER A 127 41.39 -0.02 11.68
CA SER A 127 41.85 1.11 10.85
C SER A 127 41.14 1.16 9.49
N GLY A 128 40.84 0.00 8.90
CA GLY A 128 40.06 -0.08 7.66
C GLY A 128 38.63 0.46 7.79
N SER A 129 38.04 0.39 8.99
CA SER A 129 36.71 0.94 9.28
C SER A 129 36.72 2.45 9.57
N LEU A 130 37.88 2.99 9.96
CA LEU A 130 38.13 4.41 10.26
C LEU A 130 38.34 5.27 9.02
N ALA A 131 38.79 4.69 7.90
CA ALA A 131 39.27 5.40 6.73
C ALA A 131 38.32 6.52 6.26
N LYS A 132 38.80 7.77 6.44
CA LYS A 132 38.27 9.01 5.89
C LYS A 132 39.45 9.85 5.37
N ASP A 133 39.14 10.59 4.31
CA ASP A 133 39.82 11.76 3.73
C ASP A 133 41.35 11.88 3.92
N ALA A 134 42.05 11.90 2.79
CA ALA A 134 43.47 12.21 2.75
C ALA A 134 43.74 13.57 3.43
N PRO A 135 44.87 13.70 4.15
CA PRO A 135 45.18 14.92 4.89
C PRO A 135 45.33 16.08 3.90
N GLU A 136 44.82 17.26 4.26
CA GLU A 136 45.11 18.47 3.48
C GLU A 136 46.49 19.00 3.91
N GLY A 137 47.52 18.79 3.07
CA GLY A 137 48.86 19.36 3.27
C GLY A 137 50.02 18.36 3.16
N ALA A 138 51.24 18.85 3.42
CA ALA A 138 52.44 18.02 3.47
C ALA A 138 52.40 17.16 4.74
N ALA A 139 52.33 15.85 4.56
CA ALA A 139 52.32 14.88 5.65
C ALA A 139 53.73 14.36 5.92
N THR A 140 54.06 14.16 7.20
CA THR A 140 55.32 13.53 7.60
C THR A 140 55.11 12.02 7.70
N VAL A 141 55.94 11.26 6.99
CA VAL A 141 55.89 9.80 6.98
C VAL A 141 56.87 9.27 8.02
N LEU A 142 56.39 8.44 8.92
CA LEU A 142 57.18 7.83 10.00
C LEU A 142 57.58 6.42 9.60
N ASP A 143 58.88 6.14 9.65
CA ASP A 143 59.41 4.79 9.54
C ASP A 143 59.44 4.13 10.93
N PRO A 144 59.21 2.80 11.04
CA PRO A 144 59.22 2.11 12.33
C PRO A 144 60.58 2.24 13.04
N ASP A 145 60.55 2.32 14.36
CA ASP A 145 61.73 2.37 15.24
C ASP A 145 62.64 3.60 14.99
N THR A 146 62.05 4.73 14.61
CA THR A 146 62.74 6.01 14.40
C THR A 146 62.17 7.11 15.29
N GLU A 147 63.00 8.09 15.65
CA GLU A 147 62.57 9.34 16.25
C GLU A 147 62.53 10.45 15.19
N THR A 148 61.44 11.20 15.14
CA THR A 148 61.24 12.25 14.13
C THR A 148 60.72 13.52 14.79
N ASP A 149 61.31 14.67 14.43
CA ASP A 149 60.83 15.99 14.86
C ASP A 149 59.64 16.40 13.98
N ILE A 150 58.53 16.78 14.63
CA ILE A 150 57.26 17.12 13.97
C ILE A 150 56.83 18.53 14.38
N TYR A 151 56.22 19.23 13.41
CA TYR A 151 55.62 20.53 13.61
C TYR A 151 54.19 20.41 14.15
N ALA A 152 53.78 21.36 14.99
CA ALA A 152 52.40 21.43 15.49
C ALA A 152 51.38 21.38 14.34
N ASN A 153 50.34 20.57 14.52
CA ASN A 153 49.25 20.35 13.57
C ASN A 153 49.66 19.79 12.19
N SER A 154 50.90 19.30 12.05
CA SER A 154 51.32 18.58 10.84
C SER A 154 50.80 17.13 10.87
N PRO A 155 50.10 16.66 9.81
CA PRO A 155 49.63 15.28 9.73
C PRO A 155 50.78 14.27 9.69
N ILE A 156 50.69 13.23 10.51
CA ILE A 156 51.64 12.11 10.55
C ILE A 156 50.99 10.79 10.16
N PHE A 157 51.70 9.99 9.37
CA PHE A 157 51.26 8.66 8.92
C PHE A 157 52.41 7.67 8.98
N ALA A 158 52.08 6.39 9.08
CA ALA A 158 53.06 5.31 8.98
C ALA A 158 53.44 5.04 7.52
N SER A 159 54.73 4.83 7.26
CA SER A 159 55.31 4.40 5.98
C SER A 159 54.83 3.01 5.54
N SER A 160 54.42 2.18 6.49
CA SER A 160 54.16 0.76 6.28
C SER A 160 52.66 0.40 6.32
N ARG A 161 52.32 -0.75 5.74
CA ARG A 161 50.99 -1.38 5.90
C ARG A 161 50.79 -2.05 7.26
N ARG A 162 51.84 -2.14 8.08
CA ARG A 162 51.78 -2.64 9.46
C ARG A 162 51.49 -1.47 10.41
N ALA A 163 51.07 -1.77 11.63
CA ALA A 163 50.85 -0.73 12.63
C ALA A 163 52.20 -0.19 13.11
N VAL A 164 52.32 1.13 13.17
CA VAL A 164 53.45 1.82 13.80
C VAL A 164 52.89 2.61 14.96
N TRP A 165 53.33 2.27 16.17
CA TRP A 165 52.86 2.89 17.40
C TRP A 165 53.63 4.19 17.63
N VAL A 166 52.94 5.31 17.50
CA VAL A 166 53.55 6.63 17.71
C VAL A 166 53.34 7.05 19.15
N ARG A 167 54.40 7.52 19.80
CA ARG A 167 54.39 8.12 21.12
C ARG A 167 54.97 9.52 21.05
N ALA A 168 54.26 10.51 21.60
CA ALA A 168 54.78 11.86 21.72
C ALA A 168 55.53 12.04 23.05
N GLU A 169 56.58 12.87 23.06
CA GLU A 169 57.21 13.30 24.30
C GLU A 169 56.23 14.11 25.17
N GLU A 170 56.39 14.06 26.49
CA GLU A 170 55.47 14.70 27.45
C GLU A 170 55.30 16.21 27.22
N ALA A 171 56.35 16.88 26.70
CA ALA A 171 56.31 18.30 26.36
C ALA A 171 55.44 18.64 25.12
N VAL A 172 55.24 17.66 24.23
CA VAL A 172 54.51 17.78 22.95
C VAL A 172 53.00 17.63 23.14
N GLY A 173 52.59 16.86 24.16
CA GLY A 173 51.19 16.56 24.44
C GLY A 173 50.67 15.34 23.65
N PRO A 174 49.40 14.93 23.89
CA PRO A 174 48.85 13.70 23.33
C PRO A 174 48.63 13.81 21.81
N LEU A 175 48.66 12.67 21.14
CA LEU A 175 48.45 12.54 19.70
C LEU A 175 46.95 12.59 19.40
N ALA A 176 46.50 13.56 18.60
CA ALA A 176 45.10 13.72 18.21
C ALA A 176 44.79 12.99 16.90
N LEU A 177 43.96 11.95 16.95
CA LEU A 177 43.58 11.19 15.75
C LEU A 177 42.75 12.08 14.80
N TYR A 178 43.12 12.13 13.51
CA TYR A 178 42.50 13.02 12.52
C TYR A 178 42.48 14.52 12.92
N GLY A 179 43.36 14.94 13.83
CA GLY A 179 43.38 16.30 14.36
C GLY A 179 42.22 16.66 15.29
N ASP A 180 41.52 15.66 15.83
CA ASP A 180 40.43 15.83 16.79
C ASP A 180 40.94 15.63 18.22
N ASP A 181 40.96 16.71 19.01
CA ASP A 181 41.44 16.69 20.41
C ASP A 181 40.62 15.74 21.31
N ASP A 182 39.35 15.46 20.97
CA ASP A 182 38.51 14.49 21.70
C ASP A 182 38.98 13.04 21.46
N LEU A 183 39.76 12.84 20.39
CA LEU A 183 40.36 11.57 19.98
C LEU A 183 41.86 11.51 20.29
N ALA A 184 42.31 12.22 21.33
CA ALA A 184 43.70 12.25 21.73
C ALA A 184 44.11 11.08 22.66
N ALA A 185 45.32 10.55 22.45
CA ALA A 185 45.96 9.57 23.35
C ALA A 185 47.49 9.68 23.32
N ASP A 186 48.15 9.23 24.39
CA ASP A 186 49.61 9.31 24.53
C ASP A 186 50.36 8.37 23.56
N ILE A 187 49.71 7.27 23.20
CA ILE A 187 50.19 6.32 22.20
C ILE A 187 49.07 5.95 21.24
N LEU A 188 49.32 6.05 19.94
CA LEU A 188 48.37 5.68 18.90
C LEU A 188 49.03 4.83 17.82
N PRO A 189 48.43 3.70 17.42
CA PRO A 189 48.87 2.96 16.27
C PRO A 189 48.41 3.67 14.99
N LEU A 190 49.37 4.06 14.16
CA LEU A 190 49.13 4.60 12.84
C LEU A 190 49.38 3.53 11.78
N SER A 191 48.60 3.58 10.71
CA SER A 191 48.75 2.74 9.52
C SER A 191 48.65 3.64 8.29
N SER A 192 48.85 3.08 7.10
CA SER A 192 48.69 3.84 5.86
C SER A 192 47.29 4.45 5.63
N SER A 193 46.28 4.09 6.44
CA SER A 193 44.89 4.58 6.30
C SER A 193 44.44 5.52 7.43
N VAL A 194 45.32 5.86 8.38
CA VAL A 194 44.99 6.63 9.58
C VAL A 194 46.12 7.61 9.88
N TRP A 195 45.76 8.82 10.32
CA TRP A 195 46.72 9.83 10.75
C TRP A 195 46.37 10.49 12.05
N ALA A 196 47.38 11.11 12.64
CA ALA A 196 47.25 11.95 13.81
C ALA A 196 47.99 13.27 13.62
N THR A 197 47.82 14.19 14.56
CA THR A 197 48.61 15.41 14.71
C THR A 197 49.05 15.57 16.16
N VAL A 198 49.99 16.49 16.39
CA VAL A 198 50.41 16.92 17.73
C VAL A 198 50.10 18.41 17.89
N GLY A 199 49.67 18.82 19.10
CA GLY A 199 49.29 20.21 19.36
C GLY A 199 50.47 21.18 19.48
N ARG A 200 51.67 20.68 19.78
CA ARG A 200 52.92 21.46 19.93
C ARG A 200 54.03 20.86 19.09
N PRO A 201 55.02 21.65 18.62
CA PRO A 201 56.16 21.09 17.92
C PRO A 201 57.07 20.33 18.90
N GLY A 202 57.66 19.24 18.44
CA GLY A 202 58.65 18.47 19.18
C GLY A 202 58.79 17.07 18.60
N ARG A 203 59.34 16.15 19.40
CA ARG A 203 59.73 14.83 18.90
C ARG A 203 58.68 13.77 19.20
N VAL A 204 58.48 12.86 18.24
CA VAL A 204 57.74 11.62 18.46
C VAL A 204 58.63 10.41 18.17
N SER A 205 58.37 9.33 18.89
CA SER A 205 58.98 8.03 18.67
C SER A 205 58.00 7.13 17.92
N ALA A 206 58.42 6.59 16.78
CA ALA A 206 57.70 5.55 16.05
C ALA A 206 58.20 4.18 16.52
N ILE A 207 57.32 3.34 17.06
CA ILE A 207 57.67 2.06 17.68
C ILE A 207 57.00 0.94 16.88
N SER A 208 57.75 -0.08 16.46
CA SER A 208 57.19 -1.27 15.81
C SER A 208 56.34 -2.11 16.80
N SER A 209 55.38 -2.87 16.29
CA SER A 209 54.60 -3.80 17.14
C SER A 209 55.50 -4.82 17.82
N GLU A 210 56.59 -5.25 17.19
CA GLU A 210 57.62 -6.12 17.76
C GLU A 210 58.30 -5.47 18.98
N ALA A 211 58.74 -4.22 18.86
CA ALA A 211 59.36 -3.46 19.95
C ALA A 211 58.37 -3.19 21.09
N LEU A 212 57.09 -2.92 20.78
CA LEU A 212 56.06 -2.70 21.78
C LEU A 212 55.67 -3.99 22.55
N VAL A 213 55.71 -5.13 21.87
CA VAL A 213 55.54 -6.43 22.53
C VAL A 213 56.73 -6.72 23.45
N ALA A 214 57.94 -6.42 23.01
CA ALA A 214 59.15 -6.61 23.81
C ALA A 214 59.19 -5.74 25.07
N SER A 215 58.62 -4.53 25.04
CA SER A 215 58.49 -3.67 26.22
C SER A 215 57.38 -4.09 27.19
N GLY A 216 56.49 -5.01 26.78
CA GLY A 216 55.34 -5.46 27.57
C GLY A 216 54.16 -4.47 27.59
N GLU A 217 54.25 -3.34 26.90
CA GLU A 217 53.26 -2.26 26.94
C GLU A 217 52.13 -2.44 25.91
N TRP A 218 52.21 -3.46 25.06
CA TRP A 218 51.27 -3.71 23.96
C TRP A 218 49.79 -3.77 24.40
N ARG A 219 49.49 -4.33 25.57
CA ARG A 219 48.12 -4.41 26.10
C ARG A 219 47.58 -3.01 26.42
N ALA A 220 48.38 -2.19 27.10
CA ALA A 220 48.00 -0.81 27.41
C ALA A 220 47.81 0.02 26.14
N GLY A 221 48.67 -0.18 25.12
CA GLY A 221 48.54 0.44 23.81
C GLY A 221 47.23 0.09 23.09
N ILE A 222 46.87 -1.19 23.03
CA ILE A 222 45.59 -1.64 22.42
C ILE A 222 44.40 -1.04 23.16
N THR A 223 44.43 -1.06 24.50
CA THR A 223 43.36 -0.50 25.33
C THR A 223 43.19 1.01 25.07
N ALA A 224 44.29 1.77 25.01
CA ALA A 224 44.25 3.20 24.69
C ALA A 224 43.64 3.45 23.30
N TYR A 225 44.05 2.68 22.30
CA TYR A 225 43.49 2.78 20.95
C TYR A 225 42.00 2.44 20.89
N LEU A 226 41.56 1.38 21.59
CA LEU A 226 40.15 0.98 21.63
C LEU A 226 39.26 2.05 22.28
N ARG A 227 39.76 2.82 23.25
CA ARG A 227 39.02 3.98 23.81
C ARG A 227 38.85 5.10 22.80
N VAL A 228 39.91 5.42 22.03
CA VAL A 228 39.84 6.45 20.98
C VAL A 228 38.92 6.00 19.84
N PHE A 229 39.06 4.76 19.37
CA PHE A 229 38.14 4.13 18.42
C PHE A 229 36.68 4.15 18.94
N GLY A 230 36.53 3.89 20.24
CA GLY A 230 35.36 4.13 21.09
C GLY A 230 34.57 5.40 20.75
N ARG A 231 35.24 6.53 20.98
CA ARG A 231 34.66 7.85 20.81
C ARG A 231 34.38 8.17 19.35
N PHE A 232 35.30 7.79 18.46
CA PHE A 232 35.12 8.00 17.02
C PHE A 232 33.85 7.33 16.50
N LEU A 233 33.63 6.05 16.85
CA LEU A 233 32.49 5.30 16.35
C LEU A 233 31.17 5.86 16.91
N ASP A 234 31.09 6.22 18.19
CA ASP A 234 29.90 6.86 18.76
C ASP A 234 29.57 8.18 18.03
N GLY A 235 30.58 9.03 17.81
CA GLY A 235 30.43 10.26 17.04
C GLY A 235 30.01 10.04 15.58
N ARG A 236 30.47 8.96 14.94
CA ARG A 236 30.08 8.59 13.57
C ARG A 236 28.63 8.09 13.52
N LEU A 237 28.22 7.25 14.46
CA LEU A 237 26.89 6.68 14.51
C LEU A 237 25.83 7.73 14.82
N ARG A 238 26.08 8.62 15.79
CA ARG A 238 25.19 9.77 16.07
C ARG A 238 25.01 10.67 14.85
N ARG A 239 26.09 10.90 14.07
CA ARG A 239 26.03 11.65 12.80
C ARG A 239 25.22 10.91 11.74
N MET A 240 25.32 9.59 11.64
CA MET A 240 24.51 8.79 10.71
C MET A 240 23.02 8.80 11.10
N GLU A 241 22.71 8.68 12.39
CA GLU A 241 21.34 8.73 12.90
C GLU A 241 20.71 10.11 12.71
N SER A 242 21.46 11.18 12.98
CA SER A 242 20.98 12.55 12.75
C SER A 242 20.77 12.82 11.26
N GLN A 243 21.66 12.37 10.38
CA GLN A 243 21.47 12.45 8.93
C GLN A 243 20.29 11.61 8.44
N ALA A 244 20.07 10.42 9.00
CA ALA A 244 18.91 9.58 8.66
C ALA A 244 17.60 10.22 9.12
N ALA A 245 17.58 10.82 10.32
CA ALA A 245 16.46 11.61 10.81
C ALA A 245 16.21 12.81 9.89
N GLN A 246 17.26 13.57 9.54
CA GLN A 246 17.18 14.72 8.66
C GLN A 246 16.74 14.35 7.23
N ARG A 247 17.14 13.18 6.70
CA ARG A 247 16.63 12.65 5.43
C ARG A 247 15.15 12.27 5.52
N ARG A 248 14.66 11.76 6.66
CA ARG A 248 13.23 11.51 6.86
C ARG A 248 12.44 12.81 6.90
N THR A 249 12.92 13.83 7.62
CA THR A 249 12.28 15.16 7.64
C THR A 249 12.36 15.85 6.28
N ALA A 250 13.51 15.79 5.60
CA ALA A 250 13.69 16.34 4.27
C ALA A 250 12.86 15.61 3.21
N ARG A 251 12.71 14.29 3.30
CA ARG A 251 11.80 13.52 2.43
C ARG A 251 10.34 13.87 2.70
N SER A 252 9.95 14.01 3.96
CA SER A 252 8.59 14.47 4.31
C SER A 252 8.33 15.90 3.83
N ALA A 253 9.31 16.80 3.94
CA ALA A 253 9.24 18.16 3.43
C ALA A 253 9.23 18.20 1.89
N ALA A 254 10.04 17.38 1.23
CA ALA A 254 10.09 17.24 -0.22
C ALA A 254 8.80 16.64 -0.77
N GLU A 255 8.23 15.62 -0.13
CA GLU A 255 6.91 15.06 -0.48
C GLU A 255 5.81 16.10 -0.33
N LYS A 256 5.88 16.94 0.73
CA LYS A 256 4.94 18.05 0.92
C LYS A 256 5.11 19.12 -0.17
N SER A 257 6.34 19.51 -0.50
CA SER A 257 6.59 20.48 -1.58
C SER A 257 6.29 19.92 -2.97
N THR A 258 6.50 18.63 -3.22
CA THR A 258 6.15 17.98 -4.49
C THR A 258 4.64 17.85 -4.62
N LEU A 259 3.91 17.58 -3.52
CA LEU A 259 2.45 17.63 -3.50
C LEU A 259 1.95 19.06 -3.71
N GLU A 260 2.55 20.06 -3.05
CA GLU A 260 2.22 21.48 -3.24
C GLU A 260 2.54 21.94 -4.67
N ASN A 261 3.67 21.53 -5.24
CA ASN A 261 4.05 21.84 -6.62
C ASN A 261 3.18 21.09 -7.63
N ALA A 262 2.82 19.83 -7.39
CA ALA A 262 1.88 19.09 -8.24
C ALA A 262 0.47 19.71 -8.16
N LEU A 263 0.03 20.14 -6.99
CA LEU A 263 -1.19 20.93 -6.80
C LEU A 263 -1.08 22.28 -7.51
N HIS A 264 0.10 22.91 -7.49
CA HIS A 264 0.35 24.18 -8.17
C HIS A 264 0.45 24.04 -9.69
N ASP A 265 1.01 22.95 -10.21
CA ASP A 265 1.09 22.64 -11.64
C ASP A 265 -0.28 22.20 -12.19
N LEU A 266 -1.03 21.40 -11.42
CA LEU A 266 -2.46 21.18 -11.67
C LEU A 266 -3.23 22.51 -11.64
N SER A 267 -2.86 23.43 -10.74
CA SER A 267 -3.44 24.78 -10.74
C SER A 267 -3.05 25.59 -11.96
N ARG A 268 -1.84 25.45 -12.53
CA ARG A 268 -1.42 26.17 -13.74
C ARG A 268 -2.17 25.71 -14.99
N VAL A 269 -2.48 24.42 -15.10
CA VAL A 269 -3.37 23.90 -16.16
C VAL A 269 -4.80 24.43 -16.01
N VAL A 270 -5.23 24.75 -14.78
CA VAL A 270 -6.52 25.39 -14.49
C VAL A 270 -6.47 26.92 -14.57
N ARG A 271 -5.30 27.55 -14.45
CA ARG A 271 -5.12 29.01 -14.29
C ARG A 271 -4.82 29.77 -15.58
N GLN A 272 -4.81 29.15 -16.76
CA GLN A 272 -4.71 29.94 -17.99
C GLN A 272 -5.93 30.84 -18.27
N ASP A 273 -7.05 30.69 -17.52
CA ASP A 273 -8.18 31.64 -17.53
C ASP A 273 -8.63 32.11 -16.13
N ALA A 274 -7.87 31.82 -15.07
CA ALA A 274 -8.30 32.18 -13.71
C ALA A 274 -8.00 33.66 -13.41
N GLY A 275 -8.91 34.54 -13.86
CA GLY A 275 -9.10 35.84 -13.24
C GLY A 275 -9.20 35.67 -11.73
N SER A 276 -8.40 36.43 -11.00
CA SER A 276 -8.46 36.57 -9.56
C SER A 276 -9.91 36.84 -9.13
N LEU A 277 -10.46 36.01 -8.24
CA LEU A 277 -11.69 36.27 -7.50
C LEU A 277 -11.64 37.69 -6.90
N PRO A 278 -12.45 38.66 -7.37
CA PRO A 278 -12.62 39.92 -6.69
C PRO A 278 -13.62 39.70 -5.54
N GLY A 279 -13.26 40.12 -4.34
CA GLY A 279 -14.27 40.42 -3.30
C GLY A 279 -14.68 39.26 -2.41
N ALA A 280 -13.96 39.10 -1.30
CA ALA A 280 -14.64 38.86 -0.02
C ALA A 280 -15.46 40.11 0.32
N ALA A 281 -16.66 40.23 -0.25
CA ALA A 281 -17.61 41.29 0.03
C ALA A 281 -18.99 40.68 0.29
N THR A 282 -19.31 40.52 1.58
CA THR A 282 -20.68 40.55 2.14
C THR A 282 -21.73 39.62 1.55
N THR A 283 -21.43 38.34 1.30
CA THR A 283 -22.47 37.30 1.27
C THR A 283 -22.52 36.63 2.65
N PRO A 284 -23.67 36.54 3.33
CA PRO A 284 -23.78 35.83 4.60
C PRO A 284 -23.24 34.40 4.47
N ASP A 285 -22.31 33.98 5.34
CA ASP A 285 -21.77 32.60 5.37
C ASP A 285 -22.89 31.53 5.44
N ASN A 286 -24.08 31.93 5.93
CA ASN A 286 -25.29 31.11 5.95
C ASN A 286 -25.84 30.76 4.56
N ASP A 287 -25.68 31.61 3.55
CA ASP A 287 -26.27 31.40 2.22
C ASP A 287 -25.50 30.33 1.45
N VAL A 288 -24.15 30.35 1.58
CA VAL A 288 -23.28 29.31 1.02
C VAL A 288 -23.54 27.97 1.71
N HIS A 289 -23.73 27.98 3.03
CA HIS A 289 -24.10 26.78 3.79
C HIS A 289 -25.48 26.26 3.34
N ALA A 290 -26.46 27.13 3.14
CA ALA A 290 -27.80 26.74 2.69
C ALA A 290 -27.79 26.13 1.28
N ALA A 291 -27.10 26.75 0.31
CA ALA A 291 -26.92 26.17 -1.02
C ALA A 291 -26.19 24.82 -0.95
N PHE A 292 -25.14 24.73 -0.13
CA PHE A 292 -24.41 23.47 0.11
C PHE A 292 -25.35 22.38 0.66
N LEU A 293 -26.24 22.69 1.61
CA LEU A 293 -27.20 21.72 2.16
C LEU A 293 -28.22 21.26 1.11
N VAL A 294 -28.66 22.14 0.20
CA VAL A 294 -29.55 21.76 -0.91
C VAL A 294 -28.87 20.74 -1.82
N VAL A 295 -27.63 20.98 -2.22
CA VAL A 295 -26.84 20.03 -3.03
C VAL A 295 -26.56 18.75 -2.25
N ALA A 296 -26.20 18.86 -0.97
CA ALA A 296 -25.91 17.70 -0.11
C ALA A 296 -27.13 16.81 0.12
N ARG A 297 -28.33 17.41 0.25
CA ARG A 297 -29.61 16.69 0.34
C ARG A 297 -29.96 16.00 -0.98
N ALA A 298 -29.76 16.67 -2.11
CA ALA A 298 -29.96 16.05 -3.43
C ALA A 298 -29.02 14.85 -3.64
N LEU A 299 -27.81 14.89 -3.07
CA LEU A 299 -26.86 13.78 -3.05
C LEU A 299 -27.10 12.76 -1.94
N GLY A 300 -28.07 12.97 -1.03
CA GLY A 300 -28.34 12.08 0.09
C GLY A 300 -27.13 11.91 1.03
N ILE A 301 -26.40 12.98 1.33
CA ILE A 301 -25.33 12.97 2.34
C ILE A 301 -25.95 12.84 3.74
N GLU A 302 -25.42 11.96 4.58
CA GLU A 302 -25.89 11.77 5.96
C GLU A 302 -25.80 13.07 6.77
N ASN A 303 -26.86 13.40 7.51
CA ASN A 303 -26.98 14.61 8.33
C ASN A 303 -26.95 15.92 7.52
N ALA A 304 -27.30 15.89 6.22
CA ALA A 304 -27.48 17.11 5.41
C ALA A 304 -28.64 18.01 5.90
N ASP A 305 -29.40 17.60 6.91
CA ASP A 305 -30.49 18.39 7.51
C ASP A 305 -30.06 19.12 8.80
N THR A 306 -28.84 18.89 9.31
CA THR A 306 -28.33 19.56 10.52
C THR A 306 -27.09 20.39 10.19
N PRO A 307 -27.18 21.73 10.26
CA PRO A 307 -26.02 22.61 10.07
C PRO A 307 -24.91 22.25 11.06
N ARG A 308 -23.70 21.99 10.55
CA ARG A 308 -22.52 21.75 11.40
C ARG A 308 -21.82 23.07 11.73
N PRO A 309 -21.39 23.29 12.98
CA PRO A 309 -20.58 24.45 13.33
C PRO A 309 -19.23 24.38 12.59
N ILE A 310 -18.85 25.49 11.97
CA ILE A 310 -17.64 25.62 11.16
C ILE A 310 -16.62 26.44 11.94
N THR A 311 -15.37 25.97 12.01
CA THR A 311 -14.27 26.73 12.63
C THR A 311 -13.53 27.52 11.56
N ARG A 312 -13.78 28.83 11.53
CA ARG A 312 -13.21 29.75 10.53
C ARG A 312 -11.69 29.83 10.65
N ARG A 313 -10.97 29.45 9.60
CA ARG A 313 -9.52 29.61 9.44
C ARG A 313 -9.26 30.71 8.43
N LYS A 314 -8.36 31.62 8.79
CA LYS A 314 -7.98 32.76 7.94
C LYS A 314 -7.37 32.25 6.62
N GLY A 315 -7.94 32.66 5.49
CA GLY A 315 -7.46 32.29 4.14
C GLY A 315 -8.01 30.98 3.56
N VAL A 316 -8.91 30.29 4.27
CA VAL A 316 -9.57 29.08 3.76
C VAL A 316 -11.00 29.43 3.28
N PRO A 317 -11.41 29.05 2.05
CA PRO A 317 -12.78 29.24 1.58
C PRO A 317 -13.81 28.50 2.43
N VAL A 318 -14.99 29.09 2.65
CA VAL A 318 -16.08 28.51 3.47
C VAL A 318 -16.52 27.13 2.98
N ILE A 319 -16.53 26.91 1.66
CA ILE A 319 -16.89 25.62 1.04
C ILE A 319 -15.92 24.52 1.46
N ASP A 320 -14.63 24.82 1.59
CA ASP A 320 -13.62 23.83 2.01
C ASP A 320 -13.79 23.46 3.49
N GLU A 321 -14.18 24.42 4.33
CA GLU A 321 -14.47 24.16 5.74
C GLU A 321 -15.76 23.36 5.93
N LEU A 322 -16.80 23.67 5.15
CA LEU A 322 -18.02 22.86 5.06
C LEU A 322 -17.68 21.43 4.64
N ALA A 323 -16.93 21.28 3.54
CA ALA A 323 -16.51 19.97 3.06
C ALA A 323 -15.75 19.17 4.13
N ALA A 324 -14.83 19.81 4.86
CA ALA A 324 -14.11 19.20 5.97
C ALA A 324 -15.04 18.78 7.13
N SER A 325 -16.01 19.62 7.50
CA SER A 325 -16.95 19.34 8.60
C SER A 325 -17.87 18.14 8.30
N TYR A 326 -18.31 17.99 7.04
CA TYR A 326 -19.08 16.83 6.58
C TYR A 326 -18.19 15.65 6.14
N ARG A 327 -16.86 15.80 6.21
CA ARG A 327 -15.84 14.84 5.77
C ARG A 327 -15.99 14.40 4.31
N ILE A 328 -16.46 15.31 3.46
CA ILE A 328 -16.68 15.06 2.04
C ILE A 328 -15.54 15.66 1.21
N ARG A 329 -15.30 15.12 0.02
CA ARG A 329 -14.37 15.69 -0.96
C ARG A 329 -15.15 16.58 -1.91
N ILE A 330 -14.51 17.62 -2.43
CA ILE A 330 -15.09 18.50 -3.44
C ILE A 330 -14.19 18.59 -4.66
N ARG A 331 -14.79 18.90 -5.82
CA ARG A 331 -14.08 19.13 -7.08
C ARG A 331 -14.63 20.37 -7.76
N LYS A 332 -13.74 21.24 -8.23
CA LYS A 332 -14.11 22.35 -9.10
C LYS A 332 -14.34 21.85 -10.52
N VAL A 333 -15.41 22.33 -11.14
CA VAL A 333 -15.84 21.98 -12.50
C VAL A 333 -16.07 23.27 -13.26
N LEU A 334 -15.61 23.33 -14.50
CA LEU A 334 -15.85 24.48 -15.37
C LEU A 334 -17.16 24.28 -16.12
N LEU A 335 -18.02 25.30 -16.07
CA LEU A 335 -19.30 25.36 -16.78
C LEU A 335 -19.05 25.91 -18.19
N ARG A 336 -18.64 25.06 -19.13
CA ARG A 336 -18.32 25.46 -20.53
C ARG A 336 -19.29 24.85 -21.54
N GLY A 337 -19.56 25.60 -22.60
CA GLY A 337 -20.47 25.19 -23.69
C GLY A 337 -21.85 24.82 -23.16
N ASP A 338 -22.50 23.83 -23.77
CA ASP A 338 -23.87 23.40 -23.46
C ASP A 338 -23.98 22.53 -22.18
N TRP A 339 -23.24 22.87 -21.13
CA TRP A 339 -23.23 22.10 -19.87
C TRP A 339 -24.65 21.98 -19.28
N TRP A 340 -25.50 22.99 -19.46
CA TRP A 340 -26.86 23.00 -18.94
C TRP A 340 -27.76 21.97 -19.61
N ARG A 341 -27.37 21.41 -20.76
CA ARG A 341 -28.12 20.34 -21.46
C ARG A 341 -27.75 18.94 -20.98
N HIS A 342 -26.59 18.79 -20.34
CA HIS A 342 -26.01 17.50 -19.99
C HIS A 342 -26.03 17.26 -18.48
N ASP A 343 -26.57 16.12 -18.05
CA ASP A 343 -26.60 15.79 -16.63
C ASP A 343 -25.20 15.35 -16.14
N ALA A 344 -24.62 16.18 -15.27
CA ALA A 344 -23.35 15.97 -14.59
C ALA A 344 -23.54 15.84 -13.06
N GLY A 345 -24.78 15.74 -12.58
CA GLY A 345 -25.14 15.64 -11.17
C GLY A 345 -25.31 16.99 -10.45
N PRO A 346 -25.80 16.98 -9.20
CA PRO A 346 -25.98 18.20 -8.40
C PRO A 346 -24.67 18.96 -8.16
N MET A 347 -24.69 20.28 -8.34
CA MET A 347 -23.52 21.16 -8.18
C MET A 347 -23.88 22.41 -7.38
N LEU A 348 -22.89 22.96 -6.70
CA LEU A 348 -22.96 24.30 -6.09
C LEU A 348 -22.32 25.28 -7.07
N ALA A 349 -23.09 26.22 -7.60
CA ALA A 349 -22.59 27.28 -8.48
C ALA A 349 -22.75 28.64 -7.81
N PHE A 350 -22.24 29.66 -8.48
CA PHE A 350 -22.32 31.05 -8.04
C PHE A 350 -22.83 31.89 -9.20
N THR A 351 -23.66 32.88 -8.90
CA THR A 351 -24.04 33.90 -9.88
C THR A 351 -22.87 34.86 -10.12
N ASP A 352 -22.92 35.68 -11.17
CA ASP A 352 -21.92 36.74 -11.39
C ASP A 352 -21.86 37.78 -10.25
N ALA A 353 -22.94 37.88 -9.48
CA ALA A 353 -23.00 38.69 -8.26
C ALA A 353 -22.52 37.94 -6.99
N ASP A 354 -21.81 36.82 -7.15
CA ASP A 354 -21.31 35.94 -6.09
C ASP A 354 -22.39 35.36 -5.14
N GLY A 355 -23.64 35.30 -5.61
CA GLY A 355 -24.73 34.64 -4.90
C GLY A 355 -24.62 33.11 -5.03
N PRO A 356 -24.56 32.34 -3.92
CA PRO A 356 -24.48 30.88 -3.97
C PRO A 356 -25.81 30.28 -4.41
N VAL A 357 -25.77 29.40 -5.41
CA VAL A 357 -26.96 28.72 -5.95
C VAL A 357 -26.72 27.23 -6.10
N ALA A 358 -27.76 26.43 -5.88
CA ALA A 358 -27.68 24.98 -6.08
C ALA A 358 -28.22 24.61 -7.46
N LEU A 359 -27.38 24.02 -8.31
CA LEU A 359 -27.77 23.45 -9.59
C LEU A 359 -28.22 22.01 -9.39
N LEU A 360 -29.50 21.74 -9.66
CA LEU A 360 -30.09 20.41 -9.52
C LEU A 360 -30.47 19.85 -10.89
N PRO A 361 -30.00 18.64 -11.26
CA PRO A 361 -30.33 18.05 -12.55
C PRO A 361 -31.81 17.67 -12.63
N ARG A 362 -32.40 17.86 -13.81
CA ARG A 362 -33.82 17.61 -14.06
C ARG A 362 -34.05 16.27 -14.76
N ALA A 363 -35.18 15.63 -14.44
CA ALA A 363 -35.65 14.45 -15.15
C ALA A 363 -35.95 14.80 -16.62
N GLY A 364 -35.16 14.26 -17.55
CA GLY A 364 -35.24 14.55 -18.99
C GLY A 364 -34.13 15.44 -19.55
N GLY A 365 -33.12 15.78 -18.75
CA GLY A 365 -32.02 16.66 -19.15
C GLY A 365 -32.29 18.12 -18.78
N GLY A 366 -31.24 18.91 -18.58
CA GLY A 366 -31.39 20.24 -18.00
C GLY A 366 -30.96 20.35 -16.54
N TYR A 367 -30.81 21.59 -16.07
CA TYR A 367 -30.69 21.92 -14.66
C TYR A 367 -31.79 22.89 -14.24
N ASP A 368 -32.17 22.80 -12.97
CA ASP A 368 -32.88 23.86 -12.27
C ASP A 368 -31.91 24.54 -11.30
N VAL A 369 -31.88 25.87 -11.31
CA VAL A 369 -31.22 26.70 -10.31
C VAL A 369 -32.15 26.79 -9.12
N HIS A 370 -31.64 26.44 -7.94
CA HIS A 370 -32.30 26.60 -6.67
C HIS A 370 -31.57 27.66 -5.87
N ASP A 371 -32.22 28.81 -5.70
CA ASP A 371 -31.74 29.85 -4.82
C ASP A 371 -32.09 29.49 -3.37
N PRO A 372 -31.10 29.36 -2.46
CA PRO A 372 -31.33 29.02 -1.06
C PRO A 372 -32.06 30.13 -0.27
N VAL A 373 -31.96 31.40 -0.70
CA VAL A 373 -32.51 32.56 0.00
C VAL A 373 -33.97 32.77 -0.36
N SER A 374 -34.30 32.72 -1.65
CA SER A 374 -35.68 32.90 -2.13
C SER A 374 -36.48 31.59 -2.19
N GLY A 375 -35.82 30.44 -2.17
CA GLY A 375 -36.46 29.12 -2.33
C GLY A 375 -37.03 28.87 -3.73
N VAL A 376 -36.82 29.80 -4.67
CA VAL A 376 -37.33 29.73 -6.03
C VAL A 376 -36.50 28.73 -6.83
N ARG A 377 -37.20 27.91 -7.62
CA ARG A 377 -36.60 27.04 -8.63
C ARG A 377 -36.86 27.59 -10.02
N THR A 378 -35.79 27.95 -10.73
CA THR A 378 -35.85 28.43 -12.11
C THR A 378 -35.09 27.48 -13.03
N ARG A 379 -35.65 27.24 -14.22
CA ARG A 379 -34.99 26.40 -15.23
C ARG A 379 -33.76 27.13 -15.77
N VAL A 380 -32.63 26.42 -15.88
CA VAL A 380 -31.46 26.92 -16.58
C VAL A 380 -31.73 26.93 -18.08
N THR A 381 -31.94 28.12 -18.62
CA THR A 381 -31.87 28.43 -20.06
C THR A 381 -30.46 28.89 -20.41
N GLU A 382 -30.16 29.05 -21.69
CA GLU A 382 -28.89 29.62 -22.15
C GLU A 382 -28.61 31.00 -21.51
N ALA A 383 -29.61 31.90 -21.51
CA ALA A 383 -29.51 33.20 -20.84
C ALA A 383 -29.30 33.09 -19.31
N ALA A 384 -29.87 32.07 -18.65
CA ALA A 384 -29.63 31.84 -17.23
C ALA A 384 -28.25 31.21 -16.96
N ALA A 385 -27.71 30.46 -17.92
CA ALA A 385 -26.37 29.90 -17.85
C ALA A 385 -25.28 30.97 -18.03
N GLU A 386 -25.55 32.00 -18.83
CA GLU A 386 -24.65 33.16 -18.99
C GLU A 386 -24.56 34.03 -17.73
N GLY A 387 -25.62 34.11 -16.92
CA GLY A 387 -25.62 34.83 -15.63
C GLY A 387 -25.02 34.04 -14.46
N LEU A 388 -24.49 32.85 -14.72
CA LEU A 388 -23.76 32.03 -13.76
C LEU A 388 -22.27 32.16 -14.03
N ARG A 389 -21.50 32.20 -12.95
CA ARG A 389 -20.05 32.18 -13.02
C ARG A 389 -19.58 30.90 -13.72
N GLY A 390 -18.53 30.98 -14.52
CA GLY A 390 -18.02 29.86 -15.33
C GLY A 390 -17.45 28.67 -14.55
N ASP A 391 -17.52 28.66 -13.22
CA ASP A 391 -17.09 27.56 -12.35
C ASP A 391 -18.17 27.14 -11.34
N ALA A 392 -18.16 25.85 -11.01
CA ALA A 392 -19.02 25.24 -10.02
C ALA A 392 -18.24 24.24 -9.16
N VAL A 393 -18.81 23.88 -8.02
CA VAL A 393 -18.27 22.90 -7.09
C VAL A 393 -19.17 21.68 -7.04
N MET A 394 -18.61 20.53 -7.40
CA MET A 394 -19.24 19.23 -7.26
C MET A 394 -18.85 18.60 -5.91
N LEU A 395 -19.85 18.05 -5.20
CA LEU A 395 -19.64 17.37 -3.92
C LEU A 395 -19.55 15.86 -4.14
N TYR A 396 -18.55 15.21 -3.55
CA TYR A 396 -18.42 13.75 -3.54
C TYR A 396 -18.88 13.16 -2.19
N PRO A 397 -20.03 12.46 -2.15
CA PRO A 397 -20.53 11.85 -0.93
C PRO A 397 -19.58 10.73 -0.45
N PRO A 398 -19.19 10.72 0.83
CA PRO A 398 -18.40 9.64 1.40
C PRO A 398 -19.26 8.40 1.63
N LEU A 399 -18.62 7.23 1.77
CA LEU A 399 -19.29 6.03 2.27
C LEU A 399 -19.74 6.29 3.72
N PRO A 400 -20.93 5.79 4.12
CA PRO A 400 -21.36 5.78 5.51
C PRO A 400 -20.24 5.30 6.44
N SER A 401 -20.09 5.95 7.59
CA SER A 401 -18.98 5.69 8.51
C SER A 401 -18.95 4.24 9.03
N MET A 402 -20.11 3.56 9.04
CA MET A 402 -20.29 2.15 9.34
C MET A 402 -21.14 1.43 8.27
N CYS A 403 -20.54 1.03 7.15
CA CYS A 403 -21.16 -0.01 6.30
C CYS A 403 -20.94 -1.39 6.93
N ARG A 404 -21.96 -1.92 7.62
CA ARG A 404 -21.91 -3.27 8.21
C ARG A 404 -22.59 -4.32 7.32
N SER A 405 -23.41 -3.88 6.36
CA SER A 405 -24.20 -4.77 5.49
C SER A 405 -24.31 -4.24 4.04
N LEU A 406 -24.69 -5.14 3.11
CA LEU A 406 -25.06 -4.73 1.74
C LEU A 406 -26.27 -3.77 1.72
N GLY A 407 -27.13 -3.81 2.74
CA GLY A 407 -28.27 -2.88 2.88
C GLY A 407 -27.82 -1.43 3.12
N ASP A 408 -26.72 -1.24 3.86
CA ASP A 408 -26.16 0.10 4.08
C ASP A 408 -25.55 0.67 2.79
N LEU A 409 -24.91 -0.19 1.99
CA LEU A 409 -24.40 0.17 0.67
C LEU A 409 -25.54 0.59 -0.26
N TRP A 410 -26.64 -0.17 -0.29
CA TRP A 410 -27.84 0.19 -1.06
C TRP A 410 -28.46 1.50 -0.61
N ARG A 411 -28.61 1.72 0.70
CA ARG A 411 -29.12 3.00 1.24
C ARG A 411 -28.25 4.19 0.82
N SER A 412 -26.94 3.98 0.67
CA SER A 412 -26.03 5.03 0.20
C SER A 412 -26.16 5.35 -1.30
N ILE A 413 -26.54 4.37 -2.13
CA ILE A 413 -26.64 4.52 -3.60
C ILE A 413 -28.06 4.94 -4.01
N LEU A 414 -29.08 4.45 -3.31
CA LEU A 414 -30.50 4.62 -3.65
C LEU A 414 -30.91 6.07 -3.96
N PRO A 415 -30.48 7.12 -3.23
CA PRO A 415 -30.85 8.50 -3.53
C PRO A 415 -30.46 8.94 -4.94
N VAL A 416 -29.30 8.48 -5.43
CA VAL A 416 -28.73 8.88 -6.72
C VAL A 416 -29.40 8.18 -7.90
N ILE A 417 -29.83 6.93 -7.70
CA ILE A 417 -30.44 6.11 -8.75
C ILE A 417 -31.98 6.11 -8.73
N ARG A 418 -32.61 6.61 -7.65
CA ARG A 418 -34.07 6.71 -7.49
C ARG A 418 -34.81 7.30 -8.70
N PRO A 419 -34.37 8.41 -9.33
CA PRO A 419 -35.09 8.94 -10.49
C PRO A 419 -35.08 7.97 -11.68
N ASP A 420 -33.95 7.32 -11.95
CA ASP A 420 -33.87 6.32 -13.02
C ASP A 420 -34.65 5.05 -12.68
N LEU A 421 -34.65 4.61 -11.43
CA LEU A 421 -35.47 3.47 -10.99
C LEU A 421 -36.98 3.74 -11.16
N ARG A 422 -37.43 4.96 -10.89
CA ARG A 422 -38.83 5.36 -11.12
C ARG A 422 -39.16 5.37 -12.61
N LEU A 423 -38.27 5.93 -13.44
CA LEU A 423 -38.44 5.93 -14.88
C LEU A 423 -38.47 4.50 -15.45
N MET A 424 -37.53 3.65 -15.01
CA MET A 424 -37.48 2.23 -15.36
C MET A 424 -38.76 1.51 -14.94
N GLY A 425 -39.25 1.73 -13.71
CA GLY A 425 -40.52 1.17 -13.26
C GLY A 425 -41.71 1.61 -14.10
N ALA A 426 -41.81 2.91 -14.43
CA ALA A 426 -42.87 3.45 -15.27
C ALA A 426 -42.83 2.87 -16.69
N MET A 427 -41.65 2.83 -17.32
CA MET A 427 -41.45 2.23 -18.64
C MET A 427 -41.68 0.72 -18.62
N GLY A 428 -41.31 0.03 -17.53
CA GLY A 428 -41.58 -1.39 -17.34
C GLY A 428 -43.06 -1.70 -17.21
N CYS A 429 -43.84 -0.87 -16.50
CA CYS A 429 -45.29 -0.99 -16.44
C CYS A 429 -45.93 -0.72 -17.82
N ALA A 430 -45.50 0.34 -18.51
CA ALA A 430 -46.00 0.65 -19.85
C ALA A 430 -45.66 -0.46 -20.86
N GLY A 431 -44.43 -0.96 -20.84
CA GLY A 431 -44.00 -2.11 -21.64
C GLY A 431 -44.76 -3.40 -21.31
N GLY A 432 -45.04 -3.66 -20.03
CA GLY A 432 -45.85 -4.79 -19.59
C GLY A 432 -47.30 -4.72 -20.11
N LEU A 433 -47.92 -3.54 -20.09
CA LEU A 433 -49.25 -3.31 -20.68
C LEU A 433 -49.25 -3.52 -22.20
N VAL A 434 -48.26 -2.97 -22.90
CA VAL A 434 -48.12 -3.16 -24.36
C VAL A 434 -47.82 -4.62 -24.70
N ALA A 435 -47.07 -5.34 -23.87
CA ALA A 435 -46.83 -6.76 -24.08
C ALA A 435 -48.08 -7.61 -23.83
N ALA A 436 -48.96 -7.21 -22.91
CA ALA A 436 -50.26 -7.85 -22.71
C ALA A 436 -51.23 -7.59 -23.88
N PHE A 437 -51.05 -6.49 -24.62
CA PHE A 437 -51.83 -6.20 -25.82
C PHE A 437 -51.65 -7.27 -26.90
N THR A 438 -50.43 -7.80 -27.07
CA THR A 438 -50.14 -8.80 -28.12
C THR A 438 -50.98 -10.07 -27.99
N PRO A 439 -51.00 -10.81 -26.85
CA PRO A 439 -51.82 -12.01 -26.73
C PRO A 439 -53.33 -11.72 -26.81
N VAL A 440 -53.80 -10.57 -26.30
CA VAL A 440 -55.23 -10.19 -26.39
C VAL A 440 -55.63 -9.99 -27.85
N MET A 441 -54.83 -9.25 -28.63
CA MET A 441 -55.11 -9.05 -30.05
C MET A 441 -54.98 -10.35 -30.85
N THR A 442 -54.05 -11.25 -30.47
CA THR A 442 -53.97 -12.59 -31.07
C THR A 442 -55.22 -13.42 -30.77
N SER A 443 -55.80 -13.34 -29.57
CA SER A 443 -57.07 -13.98 -29.22
C SER A 443 -58.20 -13.47 -30.12
N VAL A 444 -58.41 -12.16 -30.16
CA VAL A 444 -59.44 -11.52 -31.00
C VAL A 444 -59.27 -11.85 -32.49
N MET A 445 -58.02 -11.91 -32.97
CA MET A 445 -57.73 -12.31 -34.34
C MET A 445 -58.20 -13.74 -34.63
N ILE A 446 -57.96 -14.69 -33.72
CA ILE A 446 -58.31 -16.10 -33.88
C ILE A 446 -59.82 -16.33 -33.67
N GLU A 447 -60.41 -15.71 -32.65
CA GLU A 447 -61.79 -15.96 -32.22
C GLU A 447 -62.82 -15.21 -33.06
N ASP A 448 -62.57 -13.95 -33.43
CA ASP A 448 -63.57 -13.09 -34.08
C ASP A 448 -63.24 -12.81 -35.55
N VAL A 449 -62.00 -12.43 -35.86
CA VAL A 449 -61.65 -11.89 -37.19
C VAL A 449 -61.45 -12.98 -38.24
N LEU A 450 -60.75 -14.06 -37.89
CA LEU A 450 -60.48 -15.15 -38.83
C LEU A 450 -61.77 -15.88 -39.26
N PRO A 451 -62.74 -16.16 -38.36
CA PRO A 451 -64.02 -16.75 -38.76
C PRO A 451 -64.91 -15.79 -39.55
N SER A 452 -64.86 -14.49 -39.25
CA SER A 452 -65.68 -13.46 -39.93
C SER A 452 -65.14 -13.06 -41.31
N ALA A 453 -63.92 -13.49 -41.67
CA ALA A 453 -63.23 -13.16 -42.92
C ALA A 453 -63.12 -11.63 -43.22
N ASP A 454 -63.13 -10.79 -42.18
CA ASP A 454 -63.02 -9.33 -42.31
C ASP A 454 -61.56 -8.90 -42.51
N ILE A 455 -61.18 -8.71 -43.79
CA ILE A 455 -59.84 -8.28 -44.20
C ILE A 455 -59.49 -6.90 -43.64
N ALA A 456 -60.45 -5.99 -43.51
CA ALA A 456 -60.19 -4.64 -43.02
C ALA A 456 -59.82 -4.67 -41.53
N GLN A 457 -60.57 -5.42 -40.72
CA GLN A 457 -60.26 -5.62 -39.29
C GLN A 457 -58.93 -6.37 -39.10
N HIS A 458 -58.61 -7.33 -39.97
CA HIS A 458 -57.33 -8.04 -39.95
C HIS A 458 -56.13 -7.10 -40.16
N ILE A 459 -56.19 -6.22 -41.16
CA ILE A 459 -55.13 -5.22 -41.42
C ILE A 459 -54.99 -4.25 -40.24
N GLN A 460 -56.11 -3.84 -39.61
CA GLN A 460 -56.09 -2.96 -38.43
C GLN A 460 -55.39 -3.61 -37.24
N ILE A 461 -55.64 -4.91 -36.98
CA ILE A 461 -54.96 -5.65 -35.90
C ILE A 461 -53.47 -5.77 -36.19
N ILE A 462 -53.08 -6.12 -37.42
CA ILE A 462 -51.65 -6.19 -37.81
C ILE A 462 -50.98 -4.83 -37.60
N LEU A 463 -51.59 -3.75 -38.07
CA LEU A 463 -51.03 -2.41 -37.89
C LEU A 463 -50.92 -2.05 -36.40
N GLY A 464 -51.92 -2.38 -35.61
CA GLY A 464 -51.90 -2.22 -34.14
C GLY A 464 -50.77 -3.00 -33.47
N LEU A 465 -50.53 -4.25 -33.88
CA LEU A 465 -49.43 -5.08 -33.38
C LEU A 465 -48.06 -4.52 -33.77
N VAL A 466 -47.91 -3.98 -34.99
CA VAL A 466 -46.69 -3.31 -35.44
C VAL A 466 -46.43 -2.06 -34.60
N VAL A 467 -47.43 -1.21 -34.41
CA VAL A 467 -47.32 -0.01 -33.56
C VAL A 467 -46.99 -0.37 -32.11
N ALA A 468 -47.62 -1.40 -31.57
CA ALA A 468 -47.33 -1.93 -30.24
C ALA A 468 -45.88 -2.43 -30.14
N ALA A 469 -45.37 -3.14 -31.14
CA ALA A 469 -43.98 -3.60 -31.18
C ALA A 469 -42.98 -2.42 -31.19
N PHE A 470 -43.24 -1.38 -31.99
CA PHE A 470 -42.43 -0.15 -31.97
C PHE A 470 -42.51 0.57 -30.61
N GLY A 471 -43.68 0.64 -29.99
CA GLY A 471 -43.86 1.19 -28.65
C GLY A 471 -43.06 0.43 -27.58
N ALA A 472 -43.16 -0.90 -27.59
CA ALA A 472 -42.40 -1.77 -26.68
C ALA A 472 -40.89 -1.60 -26.86
N ALA A 473 -40.40 -1.60 -28.11
CA ALA A 473 -38.99 -1.34 -28.41
C ALA A 473 -38.52 0.04 -27.91
N SER A 474 -39.35 1.07 -28.07
CA SER A 474 -39.03 2.43 -27.58
C SER A 474 -38.91 2.47 -26.05
N PHE A 475 -39.82 1.81 -25.33
CA PHE A 475 -39.75 1.71 -23.87
C PHE A 475 -38.52 0.94 -23.39
N GLU A 476 -38.14 -0.14 -24.10
CA GLU A 476 -36.92 -0.90 -23.82
C GLU A 476 -35.66 -0.04 -23.99
N ILE A 477 -35.58 0.79 -25.03
CA ILE A 477 -34.45 1.72 -25.24
C ILE A 477 -34.36 2.72 -24.07
N VAL A 478 -35.48 3.34 -23.68
CA VAL A 478 -35.50 4.30 -22.55
C VAL A 478 -35.07 3.62 -21.25
N LYS A 479 -35.54 2.39 -21.01
CA LYS A 479 -35.15 1.58 -19.85
C LYS A 479 -33.65 1.25 -19.87
N ALA A 480 -33.10 0.86 -21.02
CA ALA A 480 -31.67 0.55 -21.17
C ALA A 480 -30.80 1.80 -20.90
N ILE A 481 -31.18 2.96 -21.42
CA ILE A 481 -30.48 4.23 -21.17
C ILE A 481 -30.58 4.63 -19.69
N ALA A 482 -31.76 4.48 -19.08
CA ALA A 482 -31.93 4.73 -17.66
C ALA A 482 -31.05 3.79 -16.80
N LEU A 483 -30.97 2.51 -17.15
CA LEU A 483 -30.11 1.54 -16.47
C LEU A 483 -28.64 1.94 -16.58
N LEU A 484 -28.17 2.28 -17.78
CA LEU A 484 -26.79 2.71 -17.99
C LEU A 484 -26.44 3.97 -17.17
N ARG A 485 -27.35 4.95 -17.12
CA ARG A 485 -27.19 6.15 -16.27
C ARG A 485 -27.15 5.80 -14.79
N ALA A 486 -28.06 4.95 -14.32
CA ALA A 486 -28.10 4.52 -12.94
C ALA A 486 -26.81 3.79 -12.53
N GLU A 487 -26.31 2.88 -13.37
CA GLU A 487 -25.04 2.17 -13.17
C GLU A 487 -23.85 3.13 -13.15
N GLY A 488 -23.77 4.07 -14.11
CA GLY A 488 -22.69 5.04 -14.18
C GLY A 488 -22.63 5.96 -12.95
N ARG A 489 -23.78 6.49 -12.51
CA ARG A 489 -23.82 7.34 -11.31
C ARG A 489 -23.49 6.55 -10.03
N ALA A 490 -23.95 5.31 -9.93
CA ALA A 490 -23.63 4.43 -8.81
C ALA A 490 -22.12 4.10 -8.77
N ASP A 491 -21.51 3.84 -9.93
CA ASP A 491 -20.10 3.50 -10.06
C ASP A 491 -19.19 4.67 -9.67
N LEU A 492 -19.44 5.86 -10.22
CA LEU A 492 -18.69 7.08 -9.89
C LEU A 492 -18.74 7.40 -8.40
N ARG A 493 -19.91 7.28 -7.77
CA ARG A 493 -20.07 7.49 -6.32
C ARG A 493 -19.27 6.47 -5.53
N LEU A 494 -19.42 5.18 -5.88
CA LEU A 494 -18.86 4.09 -5.09
C LEU A 494 -17.33 4.05 -5.21
N GLN A 495 -16.77 4.23 -6.40
CA GLN A 495 -15.32 4.26 -6.60
C GLN A 495 -14.66 5.39 -5.82
N ALA A 496 -15.17 6.62 -5.94
CA ALA A 496 -14.65 7.78 -5.21
C ALA A 496 -14.69 7.56 -3.70
N ALA A 497 -15.79 6.98 -3.21
CA ALA A 497 -16.00 6.76 -1.79
C ALA A 497 -15.16 5.61 -1.21
N ILE A 498 -14.95 4.51 -1.96
CA ILE A 498 -14.04 3.42 -1.58
C ILE A 498 -12.61 3.96 -1.50
N PHE A 499 -12.19 4.72 -2.50
CA PHE A 499 -10.85 5.29 -2.55
C PHE A 499 -10.59 6.23 -1.36
N ASP A 500 -11.53 7.14 -1.08
CA ASP A 500 -11.42 8.02 0.10
C ASP A 500 -11.38 7.21 1.41
N ARG A 501 -12.16 6.13 1.53
CA ARG A 501 -12.11 5.25 2.70
C ARG A 501 -10.76 4.56 2.83
N MET A 502 -10.19 4.01 1.76
CA MET A 502 -8.88 3.36 1.76
C MET A 502 -7.79 4.32 2.24
N MET A 503 -7.79 5.55 1.74
CA MET A 503 -6.80 6.57 2.10
C MET A 503 -6.89 7.01 3.58
N ARG A 504 -8.03 6.76 4.25
CA ARG A 504 -8.23 7.08 5.67
C ARG A 504 -7.96 5.91 6.61
N LEU A 505 -7.71 4.70 6.10
CA LEU A 505 -7.47 3.53 6.95
C LEU A 505 -6.08 3.60 7.61
N PRO A 506 -5.94 3.20 8.89
CA PRO A 506 -4.65 3.22 9.58
C PRO A 506 -3.70 2.16 9.00
N ALA A 507 -2.39 2.41 9.07
CA ALA A 507 -1.36 1.49 8.56
C ALA A 507 -1.47 0.05 9.10
N GLY A 508 -1.97 -0.13 10.33
CA GLY A 508 -2.21 -1.45 10.92
C GLY A 508 -3.28 -2.29 10.23
N PHE A 509 -4.20 -1.68 9.48
CA PHE A 509 -5.16 -2.40 8.64
C PHE A 509 -4.46 -3.15 7.50
N PHE A 510 -3.57 -2.47 6.79
CA PHE A 510 -2.88 -3.00 5.61
C PHE A 510 -1.93 -4.16 5.93
N ARG A 511 -1.42 -4.25 7.18
CA ARG A 511 -0.57 -5.37 7.62
C ARG A 511 -1.30 -6.72 7.69
N ARG A 512 -2.64 -6.72 7.72
CA ARG A 512 -3.44 -7.96 7.82
C ARG A 512 -3.75 -8.60 6.46
N TYR A 513 -3.45 -7.92 5.36
CA TYR A 513 -3.84 -8.35 4.01
C TYR A 513 -2.65 -8.31 3.06
N THR A 514 -2.62 -9.21 2.08
CA THR A 514 -1.70 -9.09 0.96
C THR A 514 -2.23 -8.05 -0.04
N VAL A 515 -1.37 -7.52 -0.90
CA VAL A 515 -1.78 -6.56 -1.94
C VAL A 515 -2.79 -7.18 -2.90
N GLY A 516 -2.67 -8.48 -3.21
CA GLY A 516 -3.63 -9.22 -4.03
C GLY A 516 -4.99 -9.37 -3.36
N ASP A 517 -5.03 -9.89 -2.12
CA ASP A 517 -6.30 -10.07 -1.37
C ASP A 517 -7.02 -8.74 -1.14
N LEU A 518 -6.30 -7.65 -0.88
CA LEU A 518 -6.92 -6.34 -0.74
C LEU A 518 -7.47 -5.81 -2.07
N SER A 519 -6.73 -5.98 -3.17
CA SER A 519 -7.18 -5.59 -4.52
C SER A 519 -8.45 -6.33 -4.92
N ASP A 520 -8.49 -7.65 -4.70
CA ASP A 520 -9.68 -8.49 -4.97
C ASP A 520 -10.91 -8.02 -4.20
N ARG A 521 -10.74 -7.64 -2.93
CA ARG A 521 -11.85 -7.14 -2.11
C ARG A 521 -12.36 -5.78 -2.61
N VAL A 522 -11.46 -4.89 -3.00
CA VAL A 522 -11.81 -3.56 -3.52
C VAL A 522 -12.56 -3.70 -4.85
N LEU A 523 -12.04 -4.51 -5.77
CA LEU A 523 -12.71 -4.82 -7.04
C LEU A 523 -14.02 -5.59 -6.84
N GLY A 524 -14.07 -6.47 -5.84
CA GLY A 524 -15.28 -7.21 -5.46
C GLY A 524 -16.44 -6.29 -5.08
N ILE A 525 -16.19 -5.10 -4.52
CA ILE A 525 -17.26 -4.12 -4.25
C ILE A 525 -17.89 -3.62 -5.56
N GLN A 526 -17.10 -3.44 -6.63
CA GLN A 526 -17.61 -3.05 -7.94
C GLN A 526 -18.46 -4.17 -8.56
N VAL A 527 -18.04 -5.43 -8.43
CA VAL A 527 -18.82 -6.59 -8.87
C VAL A 527 -20.14 -6.68 -8.11
N ILE A 528 -20.10 -6.58 -6.77
CA ILE A 528 -21.30 -6.58 -5.92
C ILE A 528 -22.26 -5.47 -6.34
N ARG A 529 -21.74 -4.25 -6.57
CA ARG A 529 -22.54 -3.13 -7.09
C ARG A 529 -23.18 -3.49 -8.42
N GLN A 530 -22.42 -3.99 -9.39
CA GLN A 530 -22.93 -4.30 -10.73
C GLN A 530 -24.04 -5.36 -10.68
N THR A 531 -23.89 -6.41 -9.87
CA THR A 531 -24.94 -7.42 -9.67
C THR A 531 -26.19 -6.83 -9.02
N LEU A 532 -26.01 -5.89 -8.08
CA LEU A 532 -27.12 -5.21 -7.40
C LEU A 532 -27.82 -4.17 -8.29
N SER A 533 -27.09 -3.32 -9.01
CA SER A 533 -27.67 -2.26 -9.82
C SER A 533 -28.17 -2.75 -11.18
N GLY A 534 -27.54 -3.79 -11.75
CA GLY A 534 -27.90 -4.37 -13.04
C GLY A 534 -28.90 -5.51 -12.88
N THR A 535 -28.40 -6.69 -12.53
CA THR A 535 -29.19 -7.93 -12.51
C THR A 535 -30.37 -7.88 -11.55
N THR A 536 -30.19 -7.33 -10.35
CA THR A 536 -31.29 -7.28 -9.35
C THR A 536 -32.39 -6.31 -9.78
N VAL A 537 -32.03 -5.15 -10.33
CA VAL A 537 -32.99 -4.18 -10.85
C VAL A 537 -33.74 -4.76 -12.05
N GLN A 538 -33.04 -5.41 -12.98
CA GLN A 538 -33.67 -6.12 -14.09
C GLN A 538 -34.63 -7.21 -13.61
N GLY A 539 -34.25 -7.98 -12.58
CA GLY A 539 -35.12 -9.00 -11.97
C GLY A 539 -36.37 -8.40 -11.34
N LEU A 540 -36.25 -7.31 -10.58
CA LEU A 540 -37.38 -6.56 -10.02
C LEU A 540 -38.33 -6.05 -11.10
N LEU A 541 -37.79 -5.56 -12.21
CA LEU A 541 -38.59 -5.14 -13.36
C LEU A 541 -39.23 -6.33 -14.09
N GLY A 542 -38.53 -7.46 -14.17
CA GLY A 542 -39.07 -8.71 -14.70
C GLY A 542 -40.28 -9.20 -13.89
N ILE A 543 -40.28 -8.99 -12.57
CA ILE A 543 -41.45 -9.28 -11.71
C ILE A 543 -42.65 -8.41 -12.12
N THR A 544 -42.45 -7.13 -12.44
CA THR A 544 -43.52 -6.26 -12.95
C THR A 544 -44.16 -6.86 -14.20
N PHE A 545 -43.35 -7.30 -15.17
CA PHE A 545 -43.84 -7.97 -16.37
C PHE A 545 -44.57 -9.29 -16.04
N ALA A 546 -44.00 -10.11 -15.16
CA ALA A 546 -44.60 -11.37 -14.72
C ALA A 546 -45.98 -11.18 -14.08
N VAL A 547 -46.22 -10.07 -13.36
CA VAL A 547 -47.53 -9.74 -12.81
C VAL A 547 -48.57 -9.50 -13.91
N PHE A 548 -48.22 -8.76 -14.98
CA PHE A 548 -49.13 -8.56 -16.12
C PHE A 548 -49.43 -9.88 -16.84
N SER A 549 -48.40 -10.70 -17.10
CA SER A 549 -48.60 -12.01 -17.73
C SER A 549 -49.46 -12.94 -16.87
N LEU A 550 -49.26 -12.94 -15.54
CA LEU A 550 -50.06 -13.75 -14.62
C LEU A 550 -51.51 -13.25 -14.53
N ALA A 551 -51.73 -11.93 -14.49
CA ALA A 551 -53.07 -11.36 -14.48
C ALA A 551 -53.84 -11.73 -15.76
N LEU A 552 -53.17 -11.70 -16.91
CA LEU A 552 -53.74 -12.11 -18.18
C LEU A 552 -54.08 -13.61 -18.21
N LEU A 553 -53.19 -14.46 -17.68
CA LEU A 553 -53.42 -15.90 -17.57
C LEU A 553 -54.63 -16.22 -16.68
N LEU A 554 -54.77 -15.51 -15.55
CA LEU A 554 -55.91 -15.62 -14.65
C LEU A 554 -57.22 -15.16 -15.30
N PHE A 555 -57.16 -14.12 -16.14
CA PHE A 555 -58.30 -13.64 -16.90
C PHE A 555 -58.78 -14.66 -17.94
N PHE A 556 -57.86 -15.33 -18.65
CA PHE A 556 -58.21 -16.37 -19.63
C PHE A 556 -58.75 -17.65 -18.96
N ASN A 557 -58.01 -18.24 -18.01
CA ASN A 557 -58.46 -19.44 -17.30
C ASN A 557 -57.75 -19.63 -15.96
N TRP A 558 -58.48 -19.45 -14.87
CA TRP A 558 -57.94 -19.55 -13.51
C TRP A 558 -57.42 -20.95 -13.15
N LYS A 559 -57.97 -22.04 -13.71
CA LYS A 559 -57.51 -23.42 -13.44
C LYS A 559 -56.13 -23.65 -14.04
N LEU A 560 -55.94 -23.23 -15.30
CA LEU A 560 -54.63 -23.28 -15.96
C LEU A 560 -53.61 -22.36 -15.29
N ALA A 561 -54.06 -21.21 -14.76
CA ALA A 561 -53.20 -20.31 -14.02
C ALA A 561 -52.64 -20.94 -12.73
N ILE A 562 -53.44 -21.72 -11.99
CA ILE A 562 -52.97 -22.47 -10.81
C ILE A 562 -51.94 -23.54 -11.22
N ALA A 563 -52.19 -24.27 -12.31
CA ALA A 563 -51.24 -25.26 -12.82
C ALA A 563 -49.89 -24.61 -13.20
N ALA A 564 -49.93 -23.48 -13.91
CA ALA A 564 -48.74 -22.70 -14.25
C ALA A 564 -48.01 -22.18 -13.00
N PHE A 565 -48.74 -21.72 -11.98
CA PHE A 565 -48.15 -21.27 -10.71
C PHE A 565 -47.44 -22.42 -9.98
N GLY A 566 -48.03 -23.62 -9.97
CA GLY A 566 -47.40 -24.83 -9.44
C GLY A 566 -46.08 -25.16 -10.15
N LEU A 567 -46.06 -25.06 -11.48
CA LEU A 567 -44.84 -25.25 -12.27
C LEU A 567 -43.77 -24.19 -11.94
N VAL A 568 -44.14 -22.90 -11.85
CA VAL A 568 -43.22 -21.83 -11.45
C VAL A 568 -42.63 -22.10 -10.06
N PHE A 569 -43.44 -22.58 -9.11
CA PHE A 569 -42.96 -22.91 -7.77
C PHE A 569 -41.96 -24.08 -7.79
N VAL A 570 -42.20 -25.11 -8.60
CA VAL A 570 -41.25 -26.22 -8.80
C VAL A 570 -39.93 -25.70 -9.39
N ALA A 571 -40.00 -24.84 -10.42
CA ALA A 571 -38.81 -24.23 -11.01
C ALA A 571 -38.03 -23.38 -10.00
N LEU A 572 -38.74 -22.60 -9.18
CA LEU A 572 -38.13 -21.77 -8.14
C LEU A 572 -37.45 -22.62 -7.06
N ALA A 573 -38.11 -23.68 -6.59
CA ALA A 573 -37.56 -24.58 -5.58
C ALA A 573 -36.28 -25.29 -6.07
N ALA A 574 -36.31 -25.79 -7.31
CA ALA A 574 -35.15 -26.33 -8.02
C ALA A 574 -34.00 -25.31 -8.10
N THR A 575 -34.28 -24.12 -8.61
CA THR A 575 -33.29 -23.03 -8.75
C THR A 575 -32.67 -22.66 -7.41
N VAL A 576 -33.46 -22.53 -6.35
CA VAL A 576 -32.98 -22.20 -5.01
C VAL A 576 -32.14 -23.35 -4.42
N TYR A 577 -32.52 -24.60 -4.64
CA TYR A 577 -31.78 -25.76 -4.15
C TYR A 577 -30.38 -25.86 -4.79
N TRP A 578 -30.31 -25.83 -6.13
CA TRP A 578 -29.04 -25.88 -6.85
C TRP A 578 -28.20 -24.63 -6.63
N GLY A 579 -28.82 -23.44 -6.67
CA GLY A 579 -28.14 -22.17 -6.40
C GLY A 579 -27.51 -22.11 -5.01
N ARG A 580 -28.16 -22.65 -3.96
CA ARG A 580 -27.56 -22.73 -2.62
C ARG A 580 -26.33 -23.63 -2.57
N ARG A 581 -26.36 -24.77 -3.29
CA ARG A 581 -25.21 -25.70 -3.38
C ARG A 581 -24.06 -25.07 -4.17
N GLN A 582 -24.36 -24.42 -5.30
CA GLN A 582 -23.38 -23.67 -6.08
C GLN A 582 -22.72 -22.58 -5.24
N LEU A 583 -23.51 -21.75 -4.55
CA LEU A 583 -23.02 -20.63 -3.76
C LEU A 583 -22.11 -21.09 -2.60
N ALA A 584 -22.38 -22.24 -1.99
CA ALA A 584 -21.54 -22.80 -0.93
C ALA A 584 -20.13 -23.14 -1.45
N GLU A 585 -20.02 -23.76 -2.63
CA GLU A 585 -18.73 -24.09 -3.26
C GLU A 585 -18.03 -22.84 -3.82
N GLU A 586 -18.77 -21.88 -4.36
CA GLU A 586 -18.21 -20.60 -4.83
C GLU A 586 -17.57 -19.79 -3.71
N ARG A 587 -18.18 -19.73 -2.53
CA ARG A 587 -17.59 -19.05 -1.35
C ARG A 587 -16.24 -19.64 -0.98
N LEU A 588 -16.14 -20.98 -1.00
CA LEU A 588 -14.87 -21.68 -0.73
C LEU A 588 -13.84 -21.42 -1.84
N ARG A 589 -14.26 -21.37 -3.10
CA ARG A 589 -13.40 -21.01 -4.24
C ARG A 589 -12.82 -19.61 -4.08
N ILE A 590 -13.65 -18.61 -3.81
CA ILE A 590 -13.23 -17.19 -3.69
C ILE A 590 -12.22 -17.03 -2.54
N ALA A 591 -12.46 -17.66 -1.39
CA ALA A 591 -11.52 -17.61 -0.27
C ALA A 591 -10.12 -18.15 -0.64
N ARG A 592 -10.05 -19.18 -1.50
CA ARG A 592 -8.78 -19.76 -1.97
C ARG A 592 -8.15 -18.97 -3.12
N GLN A 593 -8.95 -18.25 -3.89
CA GLN A 593 -8.48 -17.45 -5.01
C GLN A 593 -7.52 -16.35 -4.55
N GLY A 594 -7.90 -15.55 -3.54
CA GLY A 594 -7.03 -14.50 -3.01
C GLY A 594 -5.72 -15.03 -2.42
N GLU A 595 -5.72 -16.24 -1.83
CA GLU A 595 -4.48 -16.91 -1.38
C GLU A 595 -3.54 -17.23 -2.55
N VAL A 596 -4.07 -17.74 -3.67
CA VAL A 596 -3.30 -18.07 -4.88
C VAL A 596 -2.75 -16.81 -5.53
N GLU A 597 -3.60 -15.80 -5.72
CA GLU A 597 -3.21 -14.53 -6.36
C GLU A 597 -2.17 -13.78 -5.53
N GLY A 598 -2.36 -13.72 -4.21
CA GLY A 598 -1.37 -13.15 -3.29
C GLY A 598 -0.02 -13.89 -3.34
N PHE A 599 -0.04 -15.23 -3.42
CA PHE A 599 1.18 -16.03 -3.56
C PHE A 599 1.89 -15.75 -4.89
N VAL A 600 1.16 -15.58 -5.99
CA VAL A 600 1.73 -15.24 -7.30
C VAL A 600 2.43 -13.89 -7.25
N VAL A 601 1.77 -12.84 -6.74
CA VAL A 601 2.37 -11.51 -6.60
C VAL A 601 3.64 -11.56 -5.74
N GLN A 602 3.59 -12.24 -4.58
CA GLN A 602 4.75 -12.38 -3.70
C GLN A 602 5.91 -13.14 -4.38
N THR A 603 5.59 -14.20 -5.13
CA THR A 603 6.59 -15.01 -5.85
C THR A 603 7.25 -14.20 -6.95
N LEU A 604 6.49 -13.40 -7.71
CA LEU A 604 7.00 -12.51 -8.74
C LEU A 604 7.90 -11.42 -8.14
N SER A 605 7.47 -10.77 -7.05
CA SER A 605 8.29 -9.77 -6.35
C SER A 605 9.57 -10.37 -5.73
N GLY A 606 9.54 -11.65 -5.36
CA GLY A 606 10.65 -12.39 -4.77
C GLY A 606 11.49 -13.21 -5.76
N LEU A 607 11.23 -13.11 -7.05
CA LEU A 607 11.76 -14.05 -8.05
C LEU A 607 13.29 -14.09 -8.08
N ALA A 608 13.95 -12.93 -7.99
CA ALA A 608 15.40 -12.84 -7.94
C ALA A 608 16.00 -13.64 -6.77
N LYS A 609 15.38 -13.55 -5.58
CA LYS A 609 15.81 -14.29 -4.38
C LYS A 609 15.58 -15.78 -4.53
N LEU A 610 14.47 -16.18 -5.15
CA LEU A 610 14.16 -17.59 -5.41
C LEU A 610 15.14 -18.22 -6.41
N ARG A 611 15.59 -17.46 -7.42
CA ARG A 611 16.61 -17.93 -8.37
C ARG A 611 17.98 -18.08 -7.73
N VAL A 612 18.41 -17.10 -6.94
CA VAL A 612 19.70 -17.16 -6.22
C VAL A 612 19.74 -18.33 -5.23
N SER A 613 18.60 -18.71 -4.66
CA SER A 613 18.48 -19.84 -3.72
C SER A 613 18.06 -21.17 -4.36
N ALA A 614 18.01 -21.26 -5.71
CA ALA A 614 17.55 -22.44 -6.44
C ALA A 614 16.21 -23.03 -5.91
N ALA A 615 15.29 -22.15 -5.50
CA ALA A 615 14.05 -22.50 -4.82
C ALA A 615 12.78 -22.33 -5.68
N ASP A 616 12.94 -22.02 -6.96
CA ASP A 616 11.87 -21.83 -7.94
C ASP A 616 11.01 -23.10 -8.12
N GLY A 617 11.61 -24.29 -8.19
CA GLY A 617 10.86 -25.56 -8.25
C GLY A 617 9.97 -25.79 -7.02
N ARG A 618 10.43 -25.42 -5.83
CA ARG A 618 9.62 -25.50 -4.58
C ARG A 618 8.48 -24.49 -4.59
N ALA A 619 8.73 -23.27 -5.07
CA ALA A 619 7.69 -22.24 -5.21
C ALA A 619 6.61 -22.69 -6.21
N TYR A 620 7.01 -23.25 -7.35
CA TYR A 620 6.09 -23.80 -8.35
C TYR A 620 5.24 -24.95 -7.79
N ALA A 621 5.87 -25.91 -7.11
CA ALA A 621 5.14 -27.03 -6.48
C ALA A 621 4.11 -26.54 -5.43
N ARG A 622 4.44 -25.49 -4.67
CA ARG A 622 3.51 -24.87 -3.73
C ARG A 622 2.34 -24.20 -4.44
N TRP A 623 2.61 -23.40 -5.48
CA TRP A 623 1.57 -22.80 -6.30
C TRP A 623 0.65 -23.86 -6.92
N ALA A 624 1.20 -24.91 -7.54
CA ALA A 624 0.45 -25.98 -8.18
C ALA A 624 -0.52 -26.67 -7.20
N ARG A 625 -0.08 -26.95 -5.96
CA ARG A 625 -0.95 -27.51 -4.91
C ARG A 625 -2.08 -26.56 -4.51
N MET A 626 -1.82 -25.25 -4.41
CA MET A 626 -2.84 -24.26 -4.08
C MET A 626 -3.85 -24.12 -5.22
N PHE A 627 -3.36 -24.01 -6.46
CA PHE A 627 -4.17 -23.92 -7.67
C PHE A 627 -5.03 -25.16 -7.89
N ALA A 628 -4.49 -26.37 -7.70
CA ALA A 628 -5.27 -27.61 -7.80
C ALA A 628 -6.46 -27.62 -6.83
N ARG A 629 -6.25 -27.23 -5.57
CA ARG A 629 -7.33 -27.12 -4.56
C ARG A 629 -8.39 -26.10 -4.95
N GLN A 630 -7.97 -24.95 -5.48
CA GLN A 630 -8.90 -23.94 -6.01
C GLN A 630 -9.70 -24.50 -7.19
N LYS A 631 -9.05 -25.18 -8.13
CA LYS A 631 -9.69 -25.73 -9.34
C LYS A 631 -10.68 -26.83 -9.03
N HIS A 632 -10.42 -27.70 -8.04
CA HIS A 632 -11.39 -28.68 -7.59
C HIS A 632 -12.70 -28.04 -7.11
N ARG A 633 -12.63 -26.94 -6.35
CA ARG A 633 -13.81 -26.19 -5.90
C ARG A 633 -14.52 -25.51 -7.06
N PHE A 634 -13.77 -24.95 -8.01
CA PHE A 634 -14.33 -24.41 -9.24
C PHE A 634 -15.13 -25.45 -10.03
N VAL A 635 -14.59 -26.66 -10.23
CA VAL A 635 -15.28 -27.72 -10.98
C VAL A 635 -16.56 -28.16 -10.25
N ARG A 636 -16.54 -28.27 -8.91
CA ARG A 636 -17.76 -28.59 -8.14
C ARG A 636 -18.81 -27.50 -8.26
N ALA A 637 -18.44 -26.22 -8.12
CA ALA A 637 -19.36 -25.10 -8.33
C ALA A 637 -19.95 -25.13 -9.75
N GLN A 638 -19.11 -25.31 -10.77
CA GLN A 638 -19.53 -25.39 -12.16
C GLN A 638 -20.45 -26.59 -12.44
N SER A 639 -20.25 -27.73 -11.77
CA SER A 639 -21.13 -28.88 -11.93
C SER A 639 -22.56 -28.60 -11.47
N PHE A 640 -22.73 -27.82 -10.38
CA PHE A 640 -24.05 -27.37 -9.93
C PHE A 640 -24.64 -26.33 -10.88
N ALA A 641 -23.83 -25.41 -11.39
CA ALA A 641 -24.26 -24.43 -12.39
C ALA A 641 -24.75 -25.13 -13.68
N ASN A 642 -23.98 -26.08 -14.20
CA ASN A 642 -24.35 -26.85 -15.38
C ASN A 642 -25.66 -27.64 -15.16
N LEU A 643 -25.87 -28.20 -13.97
CA LEU A 643 -27.10 -28.91 -13.64
C LEU A 643 -28.31 -27.96 -13.61
N GLN A 644 -28.11 -26.75 -13.10
CA GLN A 644 -29.11 -25.69 -13.14
C GLN A 644 -29.40 -25.23 -14.58
N ASP A 645 -28.39 -25.08 -15.43
CA ASP A 645 -28.57 -24.70 -16.84
C ASP A 645 -29.32 -25.78 -17.63
N ILE A 646 -28.97 -27.06 -17.43
CA ILE A 646 -29.70 -28.20 -18.01
C ILE A 646 -31.16 -28.18 -17.56
N PHE A 647 -31.42 -27.96 -16.27
CA PHE A 647 -32.78 -27.84 -15.75
C PHE A 647 -33.53 -26.68 -16.41
N HIS A 648 -32.94 -25.48 -16.49
CA HIS A 648 -33.57 -24.32 -17.14
C HIS A 648 -33.83 -24.51 -18.64
N ALA A 649 -33.01 -25.30 -19.33
CA ALA A 649 -33.22 -25.61 -20.75
C ALA A 649 -34.34 -26.65 -20.96
N ALA A 650 -34.41 -27.68 -20.11
CA ALA A 650 -35.39 -28.76 -20.24
C ALA A 650 -36.77 -28.40 -19.65
N PHE A 651 -36.79 -27.62 -18.58
CA PHE A 651 -38.01 -27.32 -17.82
C PHE A 651 -39.11 -26.66 -18.65
N PRO A 652 -38.85 -25.65 -19.52
CA PRO A 652 -39.89 -25.04 -20.34
C PRO A 652 -40.61 -26.03 -21.25
N VAL A 653 -39.89 -26.98 -21.86
CA VAL A 653 -40.49 -28.01 -22.73
C VAL A 653 -41.45 -28.90 -21.94
N VAL A 654 -41.02 -29.36 -20.77
CA VAL A 654 -41.85 -30.19 -19.87
C VAL A 654 -43.05 -29.39 -19.35
N ALA A 655 -42.83 -28.14 -18.93
CA ALA A 655 -43.88 -27.25 -18.44
C ALA A 655 -44.93 -26.98 -19.51
N THR A 656 -44.51 -26.70 -20.75
CA THR A 656 -45.41 -26.53 -21.89
C THR A 656 -46.22 -27.80 -22.16
N ALA A 657 -45.58 -28.98 -22.18
CA ALA A 657 -46.30 -30.25 -22.36
C ALA A 657 -47.35 -30.47 -21.26
N VAL A 658 -46.99 -30.24 -20.00
CA VAL A 658 -47.91 -30.34 -18.85
C VAL A 658 -49.07 -29.35 -18.99
N ILE A 659 -48.82 -28.10 -19.41
CA ILE A 659 -49.88 -27.12 -19.62
C ILE A 659 -50.82 -27.54 -20.75
N PHE A 660 -50.30 -28.04 -21.87
CA PHE A 660 -51.14 -28.52 -22.98
C PHE A 660 -51.99 -29.73 -22.58
N THR A 661 -51.43 -30.69 -21.84
CA THR A 661 -52.21 -31.83 -21.31
C THR A 661 -53.23 -31.37 -20.27
N ALA A 662 -52.89 -30.43 -19.41
CA ALA A 662 -53.85 -29.85 -18.47
C ALA A 662 -54.96 -29.11 -19.21
N ALA A 663 -54.64 -28.39 -20.28
CA ALA A 663 -55.60 -27.69 -21.11
C ALA A 663 -56.58 -28.67 -21.78
N SER A 664 -56.10 -29.79 -22.35
CA SER A 664 -56.99 -30.79 -22.96
C SER A 664 -57.95 -31.42 -21.96
N VAL A 665 -57.54 -31.63 -20.71
CA VAL A 665 -58.39 -32.26 -19.68
C VAL A 665 -59.31 -31.25 -18.97
N LEU A 666 -58.92 -29.98 -18.86
CA LEU A 666 -59.66 -28.96 -18.10
C LEU A 666 -60.58 -28.08 -18.96
N LEU A 667 -60.39 -28.08 -20.29
CA LEU A 667 -61.21 -27.35 -21.26
C LEU A 667 -62.27 -28.23 -21.94
N GLU A 668 -62.17 -29.56 -21.81
CA GLU A 668 -63.30 -30.50 -21.98
C GLU A 668 -64.20 -30.46 -20.72
#